data_AF-A0A7W0RIW7-F1
#
_entry.id   AF-A0A7W0RIW7-F1
#
_cell.length_a   1.000
_cell.length_b   1.000
_cell.length_c   1.000
_cell.angle_alpha   90.00
_cell.angle_beta   90.00
_cell.angle_gamma   90.00
#
_symmetry.space_group_name_H-M   'P 1'
#
loop_
_entity.id
_entity.type
_entity.pdbx_description
1 polymer ?
#
loop_
_entity_poly.entity_id
_entity_poly.type
_entity_poly.pdbx_seq_one_letter_code
_entity_poly.pdbx_strand_id
1 'polypeptide(L)'
;MTGTIQRRRGRVAAALLPAALVGALVALPTGPAGAEPSTSAVATEIFVNELHYDNDGTDAGEFIEIAGPAGADLTGWSLALYNGTTPASATVYHTRALSGVIADQQDGYGTLAFGYPVNGIQNGAPDGFALVDGSAVVQFLSYEGAMTAADGPAAGQASTDIGVSEGSGTAVGSSLQLSGAGTTYEEFDWSSGANSAGQPNAGQTFGDAPPPGPNNCGDPATFVHQIQGSGDAFDPAFGGTQTIEGVVTASMLGGVFVQEEAGDVDGDPLTSEGIFVFLSGNPAPEVGSVARVTGTVTEFFDKTQLSNATVDVCGVAGTPVESTPVAFPLDSAGDLERYEGMQVELVDELVISEYFNYDRFGEVVVALPPNGWDRLYTPTAVVEPGAEANALAAEYAKRRITIDDASTRQNPSSIPHPGNGEPFSLSNRFRGGDTITGIQGIMDEGFGLYRLQPTEYGEYAAKNPRPTSAPAVGGGVKVASFNVLNYFLTLDQGGNRCGAQLDLDCRGADNAEELERQRDKILSALVELDADVVGLMEMENSPGVEPAADLVAGLNERLGAGTYNYIDTGVVGTDAIRVGFLYKPGVVRPAGDFAVLDSSVDPRFVDTKSRPMLTQTFDEVMTGGRVTVSVNHLKSKGSDCDELGDPDTGDGQGNCNLTRTAAAEAIVDFLADDPTHSGDPDQLVIGDLNSYDHEDPIDALATGGFTDLVRQFGGEFAYGYVFDGQAGYLDHALSNSSLTGQVSGAAEWHINADEPDILDYDTSFKPDPIDAIYAPDQYRSSDHDAVLVGLDLTPVTPETCYAEGAQQVSSYDPGRRANGTELPPAFTDPSQSLGLSDPGDDPYWASLGLGGELVQEFARPVQNNNGEEADLRVFDADDGAKGRADSATVFASWDGVTWVEVGQVEGTGEVDLGQLIAARYVKVVDTTAGGLRSSTDGYDVDAVEVQTGCAA
;
A
#
# COMPACT_ATOMS: atom_id res chain seq x y z
N MET A 1 -6.29 -5.80 6.76
CA MET A 1 -5.77 -5.98 5.37
C MET A 1 -4.30 -6.44 5.32
N THR A 2 -3.91 -7.47 6.07
CA THR A 2 -2.53 -8.00 6.14
C THR A 2 -2.25 -9.04 5.04
N GLY A 3 -2.20 -8.55 3.81
CA GLY A 3 -1.72 -9.34 2.68
C GLY A 3 -0.20 -9.34 2.69
N THR A 4 0.39 -10.52 2.77
CA THR A 4 1.69 -10.82 2.18
C THR A 4 1.91 -9.93 0.96
N ILE A 5 2.96 -9.11 1.01
CA ILE A 5 3.37 -8.15 -0.01
C ILE A 5 3.45 -8.87 -1.37
N GLN A 6 2.35 -8.88 -2.12
CA GLN A 6 2.35 -9.32 -3.51
C GLN A 6 2.93 -8.18 -4.32
N ARG A 7 4.26 -8.26 -4.45
CA ARG A 7 5.06 -7.63 -5.49
C ARG A 7 4.25 -7.63 -6.79
N ARG A 8 3.79 -6.46 -7.25
CA ARG A 8 3.46 -6.26 -8.67
C ARG A 8 4.72 -6.64 -9.47
N ARG A 9 4.76 -7.87 -9.98
CA ARG A 9 5.79 -8.33 -10.91
C ARG A 9 5.54 -7.67 -12.27
N GLY A 10 5.96 -6.42 -12.41
CA GLY A 10 6.38 -5.89 -13.69
C GLY A 10 7.67 -6.61 -14.09
N ARG A 11 7.62 -7.48 -15.10
CA ARG A 11 8.80 -8.13 -15.66
C ARG A 11 9.67 -7.08 -16.35
N VAL A 12 10.81 -6.71 -15.77
CA VAL A 12 11.91 -6.11 -16.51
C VAL A 12 13.18 -6.89 -16.19
N ALA A 13 13.66 -7.64 -17.18
CA ALA A 13 14.89 -8.40 -17.11
C ALA A 13 16.07 -7.46 -17.35
N ALA A 14 16.87 -7.18 -16.31
CA ALA A 14 18.14 -6.48 -16.44
C ALA A 14 19.25 -7.46 -16.88
N ALA A 15 19.79 -7.27 -18.08
CA ALA A 15 20.96 -7.99 -18.58
C ALA A 15 22.22 -7.12 -18.48
N LEU A 16 23.16 -7.53 -17.63
CA LEU A 16 24.53 -7.01 -17.52
C LEU A 16 25.44 -7.71 -18.52
N LEU A 17 26.25 -6.98 -19.30
CA LEU A 17 27.46 -7.50 -19.95
C LEU A 17 28.61 -6.45 -19.97
N PRO A 18 29.89 -6.89 -19.98
CA PRO A 18 31.04 -6.09 -19.55
C PRO A 18 31.89 -5.49 -20.70
N ALA A 19 32.72 -4.52 -20.32
CA ALA A 19 33.67 -3.76 -21.15
C ALA A 19 34.94 -4.54 -21.57
N ALA A 20 35.54 -4.16 -22.72
CA ALA A 20 36.95 -4.39 -23.05
C ALA A 20 37.55 -3.42 -24.10
N LEU A 21 38.45 -2.56 -23.61
CA LEU A 21 39.72 -2.00 -24.12
C LEU A 21 40.10 -1.86 -25.63
N VAL A 22 40.26 -0.59 -26.06
CA VAL A 22 41.43 0.16 -26.61
C VAL A 22 42.37 -0.45 -27.69
N GLY A 23 42.60 0.32 -28.78
CA GLY A 23 43.76 0.16 -29.69
C GLY A 23 44.02 1.27 -30.74
N ALA A 24 44.63 2.39 -30.32
CA ALA A 24 45.65 3.26 -30.96
C ALA A 24 45.62 3.78 -32.44
N LEU A 25 45.58 5.13 -32.52
CA LEU A 25 46.23 6.14 -33.42
C LEU A 25 47.05 5.71 -34.67
N VAL A 26 46.86 6.45 -35.79
CA VAL A 26 47.93 7.12 -36.59
C VAL A 26 47.35 8.37 -37.34
N ALA A 27 48.20 9.39 -37.55
CA ALA A 27 47.93 10.79 -37.88
C ALA A 27 47.86 11.21 -39.38
N LEU A 28 47.32 12.43 -39.55
CA LEU A 28 47.08 13.36 -40.68
C LEU A 28 48.20 13.55 -41.75
N PRO A 29 47.91 14.14 -42.93
CA PRO A 29 48.11 15.61 -43.12
C PRO A 29 47.16 16.37 -44.11
N THR A 30 46.65 17.52 -43.64
CA THR A 30 46.51 18.89 -44.21
C THR A 30 46.24 19.24 -45.71
N GLY A 31 45.05 19.83 -45.96
CA GLY A 31 44.77 21.15 -46.63
C GLY A 31 44.59 21.22 -48.17
N PRO A 32 44.04 22.32 -48.77
CA PRO A 32 43.19 23.43 -48.27
C PRO A 32 41.89 23.70 -49.10
N ALA A 33 41.11 24.66 -48.58
CA ALA A 33 39.79 25.23 -48.96
C ALA A 33 39.44 25.52 -50.44
N GLY A 34 38.12 25.47 -50.71
CA GLY A 34 37.41 26.20 -51.76
C GLY A 34 35.90 26.08 -51.57
N ALA A 35 35.23 27.15 -51.12
CA ALA A 35 33.78 27.23 -50.92
C ALA A 35 33.09 27.78 -52.18
N GLU A 36 31.93 27.23 -52.55
CA GLU A 36 30.89 27.85 -53.38
C GLU A 36 29.51 27.29 -52.94
N PRO A 37 28.40 28.04 -53.10
CA PRO A 37 27.16 27.86 -52.34
C PRO A 37 26.21 26.84 -53.00
N SER A 38 25.60 25.96 -52.20
CA SER A 38 24.58 25.01 -52.66
C SER A 38 23.16 25.44 -52.27
N THR A 39 22.28 25.46 -53.26
CA THR A 39 20.82 25.48 -53.11
C THR A 39 20.37 24.08 -52.68
N SER A 40 19.68 23.93 -51.54
CA SER A 40 19.18 22.62 -51.08
C SER A 40 18.20 22.01 -52.08
N ALA A 41 18.62 20.92 -52.73
CA ALA A 41 17.74 19.98 -53.41
C ALA A 41 17.03 19.10 -52.36
N VAL A 42 15.82 18.66 -52.65
CA VAL A 42 15.10 17.67 -51.83
C VAL A 42 15.85 16.34 -51.94
N ALA A 43 16.14 15.68 -50.81
CA ALA A 43 16.91 14.46 -50.78
C ALA A 43 16.10 13.26 -51.29
N THR A 44 16.71 12.40 -52.11
CA THR A 44 16.02 11.27 -52.76
C THR A 44 16.42 9.94 -52.08
N GLU A 45 15.54 9.42 -51.22
CA GLU A 45 15.82 8.21 -50.39
C GLU A 45 15.65 6.87 -51.12
N ILE A 46 14.74 6.77 -52.11
CA ILE A 46 14.60 5.61 -52.99
C ILE A 46 15.00 6.02 -54.40
N PHE A 47 16.06 5.42 -54.94
CA PHE A 47 16.72 5.90 -56.15
C PHE A 47 17.28 4.79 -57.03
N VAL A 48 17.58 5.11 -58.29
CA VAL A 48 18.23 4.21 -59.24
C VAL A 48 19.71 4.10 -58.91
N ASN A 49 20.15 2.88 -58.62
CA ASN A 49 21.46 2.57 -58.05
C ASN A 49 22.49 2.08 -59.08
N GLU A 50 22.03 1.30 -60.05
CA GLU A 50 22.88 0.63 -61.04
C GLU A 50 22.06 0.33 -62.31
N LEU A 51 22.69 0.37 -63.49
CA LEU A 51 22.09 -0.10 -64.73
C LEU A 51 23.10 -0.72 -65.71
N HIS A 52 22.59 -1.53 -66.62
CA HIS A 52 23.34 -2.06 -67.77
C HIS A 52 22.45 -2.08 -69.01
N TYR A 53 22.90 -1.49 -70.12
CA TYR A 53 22.12 -1.30 -71.35
C TYR A 53 22.88 -1.58 -72.67
N ASP A 54 24.22 -1.63 -72.71
CA ASP A 54 24.99 -1.90 -73.96
C ASP A 54 26.26 -2.72 -73.69
N ASN A 55 26.55 -3.73 -74.53
CA ASN A 55 27.80 -4.51 -74.48
C ASN A 55 28.25 -5.14 -75.80
N ASP A 56 29.48 -5.66 -75.83
CA ASP A 56 30.07 -6.34 -76.99
C ASP A 56 29.22 -7.53 -77.45
N GLY A 57 28.66 -7.42 -78.65
CA GLY A 57 27.85 -8.47 -79.28
C GLY A 57 26.36 -8.15 -79.27
N THR A 58 25.59 -8.85 -78.44
CA THR A 58 24.15 -8.63 -78.26
C THR A 58 23.93 -8.17 -76.83
N ASP A 59 23.17 -7.09 -76.62
CA ASP A 59 22.90 -6.45 -75.33
C ASP A 59 22.33 -7.45 -74.31
N ALA A 60 23.21 -8.21 -73.66
CA ALA A 60 22.85 -9.35 -72.83
C ALA A 60 23.03 -9.00 -71.36
N GLY A 61 22.03 -9.34 -70.54
CA GLY A 61 22.08 -9.11 -69.10
C GLY A 61 21.67 -7.70 -68.68
N GLU A 62 20.87 -7.01 -69.48
CA GLU A 62 20.39 -5.66 -69.19
C GLU A 62 19.52 -5.61 -67.92
N PHE A 63 19.69 -4.57 -67.11
CA PHE A 63 18.91 -4.37 -65.89
C PHE A 63 18.93 -2.90 -65.44
N ILE A 64 18.00 -2.55 -64.55
CA ILE A 64 18.02 -1.34 -63.75
C ILE A 64 17.79 -1.77 -62.29
N GLU A 65 18.57 -1.24 -61.36
CA GLU A 65 18.52 -1.53 -59.94
C GLU A 65 18.06 -0.32 -59.14
N ILE A 66 17.26 -0.56 -58.10
CA ILE A 66 16.78 0.45 -57.15
C ILE A 66 17.42 0.22 -55.79
N ALA A 67 17.90 1.27 -55.14
CA ALA A 67 18.33 1.28 -53.74
C ALA A 67 17.37 2.09 -52.86
N GLY A 68 17.33 1.78 -51.58
CA GLY A 68 16.56 2.53 -50.58
C GLY A 68 16.54 1.85 -49.20
N PRO A 69 15.75 2.39 -48.25
CA PRO A 69 15.64 1.84 -46.91
C PRO A 69 15.19 0.38 -46.92
N ALA A 70 15.78 -0.42 -46.04
CA ALA A 70 15.38 -1.80 -45.83
C ALA A 70 13.92 -1.86 -45.38
N GLY A 71 13.15 -2.76 -45.99
CA GLY A 71 11.71 -2.87 -45.75
C GLY A 71 10.84 -2.01 -46.67
N ALA A 72 11.41 -1.13 -47.51
CA ALA A 72 10.65 -0.41 -48.53
C ALA A 72 10.03 -1.39 -49.56
N ASP A 73 8.70 -1.33 -49.72
CA ASP A 73 7.95 -2.13 -50.70
C ASP A 73 7.76 -1.33 -51.99
N LEU A 74 8.30 -1.83 -53.10
CA LEU A 74 8.20 -1.20 -54.41
C LEU A 74 6.88 -1.51 -55.13
N THR A 75 5.89 -2.10 -54.45
CA THR A 75 4.54 -2.28 -54.99
C THR A 75 3.90 -0.92 -55.27
N GLY A 76 3.54 -0.67 -56.53
CA GLY A 76 2.98 0.63 -56.96
C GLY A 76 4.01 1.56 -57.62
N TRP A 77 5.30 1.20 -57.57
CA TRP A 77 6.37 1.89 -58.28
C TRP A 77 6.49 1.39 -59.73
N SER A 78 7.08 2.20 -60.61
CA SER A 78 7.36 1.80 -61.99
C SER A 78 8.63 2.42 -62.57
N LEU A 79 9.21 1.73 -63.55
CA LEU A 79 10.28 2.23 -64.43
C LEU A 79 9.71 2.45 -65.83
N ALA A 80 9.70 3.70 -66.30
CA ALA A 80 9.28 4.06 -67.66
C ALA A 80 10.52 4.35 -68.52
N LEU A 81 10.75 3.56 -69.57
CA LEU A 81 11.88 3.69 -70.49
C LEU A 81 11.51 4.61 -71.66
N TYR A 82 12.42 5.52 -72.00
CA TYR A 82 12.22 6.61 -72.95
C TYR A 82 13.20 6.53 -74.11
N ASN A 83 12.67 6.67 -75.32
CA ASN A 83 13.45 6.80 -76.55
C ASN A 83 13.69 8.28 -76.84
N GLY A 84 14.94 8.71 -76.82
CA GLY A 84 15.37 10.09 -77.05
C GLY A 84 15.93 10.34 -78.44
N THR A 85 15.65 9.48 -79.44
CA THR A 85 16.02 9.70 -80.86
C THR A 85 15.65 11.12 -81.35
N THR A 86 14.59 11.71 -80.79
CA THR A 86 14.31 13.15 -80.87
C THR A 86 14.43 13.77 -79.48
N PRO A 87 15.60 14.30 -79.08
CA PRO A 87 15.89 14.63 -77.67
C PRO A 87 14.94 15.67 -77.06
N ALA A 88 14.40 16.59 -77.86
CA ALA A 88 13.44 17.60 -77.40
C ALA A 88 11.99 17.05 -77.26
N SER A 89 11.77 15.78 -77.59
CA SER A 89 10.45 15.15 -77.66
C SER A 89 10.55 13.63 -77.48
N ALA A 90 11.22 13.17 -76.43
CA ALA A 90 11.44 11.76 -76.14
C ALA A 90 10.12 11.04 -75.80
N THR A 91 9.93 9.82 -76.30
CA THR A 91 8.67 9.08 -76.11
C THR A 91 8.88 7.80 -75.30
N VAL A 92 7.96 7.49 -74.39
CA VAL A 92 7.96 6.25 -73.62
C VAL A 92 7.73 5.04 -74.55
N TYR A 93 8.61 4.05 -74.49
CA TYR A 93 8.46 2.83 -75.30
C TYR A 93 8.17 1.58 -74.46
N HIS A 94 8.44 1.63 -73.16
CA HIS A 94 8.17 0.54 -72.24
C HIS A 94 7.94 1.07 -70.83
N THR A 95 7.02 0.46 -70.08
CA THR A 95 6.85 0.75 -68.65
C THR A 95 6.75 -0.57 -67.90
N ARG A 96 7.60 -0.72 -66.89
CA ARG A 96 7.65 -1.89 -66.03
C ARG A 96 7.11 -1.52 -64.65
N ALA A 97 6.06 -2.20 -64.20
CA ALA A 97 5.67 -2.15 -62.79
C ALA A 97 6.72 -2.87 -61.94
N LEU A 98 7.08 -2.28 -60.81
CA LEU A 98 7.98 -2.85 -59.83
C LEU A 98 7.17 -3.54 -58.73
N SER A 99 7.83 -4.45 -58.02
CA SER A 99 7.29 -5.16 -56.87
C SER A 99 8.43 -5.83 -56.12
N GLY A 100 8.29 -5.97 -54.81
CA GLY A 100 9.29 -6.60 -53.95
C GLY A 100 9.76 -5.64 -52.87
N VAL A 101 10.24 -6.22 -51.78
CA VAL A 101 10.73 -5.48 -50.62
C VAL A 101 12.24 -5.42 -50.67
N ILE A 102 12.80 -4.23 -50.49
CA ILE A 102 14.25 -4.01 -50.39
C ILE A 102 14.75 -4.68 -49.10
N ALA A 103 15.72 -5.58 -49.23
CA ALA A 103 16.30 -6.27 -48.09
C ALA A 103 17.35 -5.40 -47.38
N ASP A 104 17.55 -5.63 -46.09
CA ASP A 104 18.69 -5.06 -45.37
C ASP A 104 19.98 -5.77 -45.82
N GLN A 105 20.82 -5.03 -46.54
CA GLN A 105 22.10 -5.52 -47.07
C GLN A 105 23.28 -4.81 -46.41
N GLN A 106 23.10 -3.56 -45.97
CA GLN A 106 24.11 -2.76 -45.26
C GLN A 106 23.42 -1.60 -44.51
N ASP A 107 23.58 -1.57 -43.19
CA ASP A 107 23.21 -0.45 -42.30
C ASP A 107 21.78 0.10 -42.51
N GLY A 108 20.81 -0.80 -42.68
CA GLY A 108 19.39 -0.44 -42.82
C GLY A 108 18.99 -0.05 -44.25
N TYR A 109 19.85 -0.29 -45.25
CA TYR A 109 19.63 -0.06 -46.67
C TYR A 109 19.94 -1.31 -47.50
N GLY A 110 19.42 -1.35 -48.72
CA GLY A 110 19.80 -2.36 -49.70
C GLY A 110 19.27 -2.08 -51.10
N THR A 111 19.36 -3.09 -51.98
CA THR A 111 19.07 -2.94 -53.41
C THR A 111 18.13 -4.03 -53.96
N LEU A 112 17.44 -3.72 -55.05
CA LEU A 112 16.60 -4.66 -55.80
C LEU A 112 16.74 -4.46 -57.32
N ALA A 113 17.24 -5.49 -58.02
CA ALA A 113 17.55 -5.43 -59.45
C ALA A 113 16.42 -5.97 -60.35
N PHE A 114 16.17 -5.26 -61.46
CA PHE A 114 15.10 -5.55 -62.41
C PHE A 114 15.66 -5.83 -63.82
N GLY A 115 15.84 -7.10 -64.15
CA GLY A 115 16.41 -7.51 -65.46
C GLY A 115 15.46 -7.42 -66.64
N TYR A 116 15.96 -7.04 -67.81
CA TYR A 116 15.22 -6.92 -69.08
C TYR A 116 15.62 -8.04 -70.06
N PRO A 117 14.75 -8.39 -71.04
CA PRO A 117 15.12 -9.28 -72.13
C PRO A 117 16.26 -8.67 -72.96
N VAL A 118 17.03 -9.50 -73.68
CA VAL A 118 18.12 -9.05 -74.57
C VAL A 118 17.64 -8.02 -75.60
N ASN A 119 18.32 -6.88 -75.71
CA ASN A 119 17.92 -5.64 -76.42
C ASN A 119 16.61 -5.02 -75.88
N GLY A 120 16.41 -5.09 -74.56
CA GLY A 120 15.23 -4.61 -73.86
C GLY A 120 15.33 -3.15 -73.44
N ILE A 121 16.55 -2.65 -73.22
CA ILE A 121 16.88 -1.24 -73.01
C ILE A 121 17.51 -0.72 -74.31
N GLN A 122 17.15 0.50 -74.72
CA GLN A 122 17.66 1.06 -75.97
C GLN A 122 19.01 1.76 -75.74
N ASN A 123 19.92 1.68 -76.69
CA ASN A 123 21.28 2.24 -76.66
C ASN A 123 21.43 3.48 -77.56
N GLY A 124 20.37 4.29 -77.70
CA GLY A 124 20.39 5.54 -78.44
C GLY A 124 21.00 6.69 -77.64
N ALA A 125 21.69 7.61 -78.33
CA ALA A 125 22.25 8.82 -77.73
C ALA A 125 21.32 10.04 -77.96
N PRO A 126 20.57 10.52 -76.94
CA PRO A 126 20.34 9.94 -75.63
C PRO A 126 19.09 9.06 -75.57
N ASP A 127 19.07 8.13 -74.62
CA ASP A 127 17.92 7.37 -74.15
C ASP A 127 17.94 7.40 -72.61
N GLY A 128 16.90 6.89 -71.96
CA GLY A 128 16.83 6.97 -70.50
C GLY A 128 15.57 6.39 -69.89
N PHE A 129 15.35 6.69 -68.62
CA PHE A 129 14.26 6.11 -67.84
C PHE A 129 13.81 7.03 -66.70
N ALA A 130 12.55 6.89 -66.32
CA ALA A 130 11.99 7.55 -65.15
C ALA A 130 11.63 6.52 -64.07
N LEU A 131 12.07 6.76 -62.84
CA LEU A 131 11.59 6.08 -61.64
C LEU A 131 10.37 6.84 -61.12
N VAL A 132 9.27 6.13 -60.91
CA VAL A 132 7.96 6.72 -60.59
C VAL A 132 7.35 6.01 -59.40
N ASP A 133 6.94 6.78 -58.39
CA ASP A 133 6.13 6.33 -57.25
C ASP A 133 4.67 6.71 -57.47
N GLY A 134 3.82 5.71 -57.76
CA GLY A 134 2.43 5.96 -58.16
C GLY A 134 2.34 6.85 -59.41
N SER A 135 2.08 8.15 -59.21
CA SER A 135 2.05 9.16 -60.28
C SER A 135 3.17 10.21 -60.20
N ALA A 136 4.01 10.17 -59.16
CA ALA A 136 5.09 11.12 -58.95
C ALA A 136 6.38 10.62 -59.61
N VAL A 137 7.02 11.47 -60.41
CA VAL A 137 8.35 11.17 -60.98
C VAL A 137 9.39 11.49 -59.92
N VAL A 138 10.08 10.45 -59.45
CA VAL A 138 11.12 10.54 -58.41
C VAL A 138 12.46 10.87 -59.04
N GLN A 139 12.79 10.20 -60.14
CA GLN A 139 13.97 10.51 -60.95
C GLN A 139 13.64 10.40 -62.42
N PHE A 140 14.17 11.30 -63.24
CA PHE A 140 14.20 11.14 -64.69
C PHE A 140 15.65 11.25 -65.17
N LEU A 141 16.26 10.09 -65.45
CA LEU A 141 17.67 9.97 -65.78
C LEU A 141 17.85 9.57 -67.24
N SER A 142 18.94 10.01 -67.85
CA SER A 142 19.35 9.63 -69.20
C SER A 142 20.83 9.34 -69.26
N TYR A 143 21.26 8.66 -70.32
CA TYR A 143 22.66 8.43 -70.64
C TYR A 143 22.95 8.96 -72.06
N GLU A 144 24.22 9.30 -72.29
CA GLU A 144 24.71 9.86 -73.55
C GLU A 144 24.09 11.21 -73.94
N GLY A 145 23.60 11.96 -72.95
CA GLY A 145 23.03 13.29 -73.10
C GLY A 145 21.66 13.46 -72.43
N ALA A 146 21.19 14.70 -72.33
CA ALA A 146 19.89 15.02 -71.75
C ALA A 146 18.77 15.05 -72.81
N MET A 147 17.54 14.74 -72.38
CA MET A 147 16.34 14.78 -73.21
C MET A 147 15.14 15.40 -72.47
N THR A 148 14.05 15.68 -73.18
CA THR A 148 12.78 16.15 -72.63
C THR A 148 11.67 15.22 -73.08
N ALA A 149 10.90 14.68 -72.14
CA ALA A 149 9.84 13.74 -72.44
C ALA A 149 8.62 14.45 -73.05
N ALA A 150 8.07 13.90 -74.13
CA ALA A 150 6.85 14.36 -74.78
C ALA A 150 5.58 13.67 -74.24
N ASP A 151 5.72 12.46 -73.70
CA ASP A 151 4.64 11.64 -73.16
C ASP A 151 5.09 10.81 -71.93
N GLY A 152 4.22 9.93 -71.43
CA GLY A 152 4.47 9.12 -70.24
C GLY A 152 4.54 9.91 -68.93
N PRO A 153 4.95 9.27 -67.81
CA PRO A 153 4.97 9.90 -66.49
C PRO A 153 5.81 11.18 -66.38
N ALA A 154 6.92 11.26 -67.13
CA ALA A 154 7.82 12.42 -67.14
C ALA A 154 7.45 13.49 -68.18
N ALA A 155 6.26 13.45 -68.80
CA ALA A 155 5.88 14.38 -69.86
C ALA A 155 6.11 15.86 -69.47
N GLY A 156 6.89 16.56 -70.30
CA GLY A 156 7.29 17.96 -70.10
C GLY A 156 8.51 18.18 -69.20
N GLN A 157 9.06 17.13 -68.58
CA GLN A 157 10.26 17.21 -67.76
C GLN A 157 11.53 16.97 -68.60
N ALA A 158 12.62 17.63 -68.22
CA ALA A 158 13.94 17.34 -68.75
C ALA A 158 14.63 16.28 -67.88
N SER A 159 15.33 15.33 -68.51
CA SER A 159 16.13 14.34 -67.80
C SER A 159 17.46 14.92 -67.32
N THR A 160 18.02 14.30 -66.30
CA THR A 160 19.40 14.50 -65.86
C THR A 160 20.28 13.45 -66.52
N ASP A 161 21.29 13.89 -67.28
CA ASP A 161 22.31 13.00 -67.85
C ASP A 161 23.23 12.49 -66.73
N ILE A 162 23.38 11.17 -66.62
CA ILE A 162 24.19 10.53 -65.55
C ILE A 162 25.69 10.70 -65.77
N GLY A 163 26.12 11.18 -66.95
CA GLY A 163 27.50 11.56 -67.24
C GLY A 163 28.47 10.39 -67.49
N VAL A 164 27.98 9.16 -67.42
CA VAL A 164 28.68 7.92 -67.79
C VAL A 164 27.86 7.15 -68.83
N SER A 165 28.52 6.36 -69.67
CA SER A 165 27.86 5.61 -70.74
C SER A 165 28.54 4.27 -71.02
N GLU A 166 27.77 3.37 -71.61
CA GLU A 166 28.24 2.11 -72.19
C GLU A 166 28.22 2.23 -73.71
N GLY A 167 29.19 1.60 -74.38
CA GLY A 167 29.18 1.49 -75.84
C GLY A 167 29.30 0.05 -76.30
N SER A 168 29.25 -0.17 -77.61
CA SER A 168 29.27 -1.50 -78.25
C SER A 168 30.55 -2.34 -78.04
N GLY A 169 31.49 -1.87 -77.21
CA GLY A 169 32.70 -2.59 -76.81
C GLY A 169 32.80 -2.82 -75.30
N THR A 170 31.77 -2.47 -74.52
CA THR A 170 31.69 -2.73 -73.08
C THR A 170 31.72 -4.24 -72.84
N ALA A 171 32.53 -4.70 -71.89
CA ALA A 171 32.63 -6.13 -71.61
C ALA A 171 31.37 -6.64 -70.91
N VAL A 172 30.90 -7.83 -71.29
CA VAL A 172 29.79 -8.53 -70.61
C VAL A 172 30.10 -8.66 -69.12
N GLY A 173 29.18 -8.22 -68.25
CA GLY A 173 29.36 -8.18 -66.80
C GLY A 173 29.87 -6.83 -66.26
N SER A 174 29.88 -5.78 -67.10
CA SER A 174 30.06 -4.40 -66.63
C SER A 174 28.69 -3.72 -66.40
N SER A 175 28.70 -2.61 -65.69
CA SER A 175 27.52 -1.77 -65.46
C SER A 175 27.93 -0.31 -65.21
N LEU A 176 26.93 0.58 -65.28
CA LEU A 176 26.99 1.92 -64.73
C LEU A 176 26.39 1.88 -63.33
N GLN A 177 27.12 2.37 -62.32
CA GLN A 177 26.77 2.16 -60.92
C GLN A 177 27.17 3.36 -60.04
N LEU A 178 26.38 3.62 -59.00
CA LEU A 178 26.66 4.64 -57.98
C LEU A 178 27.76 4.19 -57.00
N SER A 179 28.62 5.11 -56.59
CA SER A 179 29.68 4.91 -55.60
C SER A 179 29.76 6.10 -54.64
N GLY A 180 30.30 5.92 -53.44
CA GLY A 180 30.32 6.95 -52.38
C GLY A 180 29.70 6.47 -51.06
N ALA A 181 29.51 7.39 -50.12
CA ALA A 181 28.91 7.11 -48.82
C ALA A 181 27.72 8.04 -48.57
N GLY A 182 26.57 7.48 -48.19
CA GLY A 182 25.36 8.25 -47.98
C GLY A 182 24.11 7.38 -47.80
N THR A 183 22.96 8.02 -47.76
CA THR A 183 21.63 7.40 -47.68
C THR A 183 20.66 7.93 -48.74
N THR A 184 21.07 8.96 -49.49
CA THR A 184 20.26 9.63 -50.52
C THR A 184 21.01 9.73 -51.83
N TYR A 185 20.30 9.75 -52.96
CA TYR A 185 20.89 9.75 -54.32
C TYR A 185 21.97 10.82 -54.51
N GLU A 186 21.74 12.02 -53.96
CA GLU A 186 22.59 13.21 -54.15
C GLU A 186 23.96 13.08 -53.47
N GLU A 187 24.17 12.06 -52.65
CA GLU A 187 25.42 11.79 -51.93
C GLU A 187 26.34 10.80 -52.68
N PHE A 188 25.90 10.30 -53.84
CA PHE A 188 26.65 9.32 -54.63
C PHE A 188 27.01 9.85 -56.03
N ASP A 189 28.10 9.33 -56.59
CA ASP A 189 28.58 9.65 -57.94
C ASP A 189 28.49 8.43 -58.87
N TRP A 190 28.07 8.66 -60.12
CA TRP A 190 28.03 7.63 -61.16
C TRP A 190 29.42 7.26 -61.67
N SER A 191 29.66 5.96 -61.83
CA SER A 191 30.90 5.41 -62.39
C SER A 191 30.62 4.14 -63.22
N SER A 192 31.61 3.68 -63.98
CA SER A 192 31.57 2.37 -64.63
C SER A 192 32.29 1.32 -63.79
N GLY A 193 31.72 0.13 -63.63
CA GLY A 193 32.33 -0.94 -62.84
C GLY A 193 31.90 -2.34 -63.27
N ALA A 194 32.31 -3.34 -62.48
CA ALA A 194 31.79 -4.69 -62.62
C ALA A 194 30.39 -4.76 -62.02
N ASN A 195 29.47 -5.48 -62.65
CA ASN A 195 28.08 -5.48 -62.21
C ASN A 195 27.88 -6.12 -60.83
N SER A 196 27.01 -5.53 -60.03
CA SER A 196 26.68 -5.95 -58.66
C SER A 196 25.20 -6.29 -58.43
N ALA A 197 24.38 -6.23 -59.47
CA ALA A 197 22.94 -6.54 -59.49
C ALA A 197 22.44 -7.45 -58.35
N GLY A 198 21.62 -6.86 -57.48
CA GLY A 198 21.03 -7.44 -56.30
C GLY A 198 21.89 -7.34 -55.04
N GLN A 199 22.99 -6.58 -55.05
CA GLN A 199 23.87 -6.29 -53.91
C GLN A 199 24.35 -4.82 -53.96
N PRO A 200 24.83 -4.23 -52.85
CA PRO A 200 25.43 -2.91 -52.86
C PRO A 200 26.63 -2.82 -53.82
N ASN A 201 26.79 -1.67 -54.47
CA ASN A 201 27.84 -1.47 -55.47
C ASN A 201 29.24 -1.50 -54.88
N ALA A 202 30.24 -1.83 -55.70
CA ALA A 202 31.62 -1.82 -55.26
C ALA A 202 32.10 -0.38 -54.96
N GLY A 203 32.45 -0.11 -53.69
CA GLY A 203 32.84 1.24 -53.25
C GLY A 203 31.66 2.13 -52.86
N GLN A 204 30.48 1.55 -52.68
CA GLN A 204 29.32 2.19 -52.07
C GLN A 204 29.18 1.75 -50.60
N THR A 205 28.88 2.69 -49.71
CA THR A 205 28.57 2.41 -48.30
C THR A 205 27.33 3.18 -47.86
N PHE A 206 26.31 2.47 -47.37
CA PHE A 206 25.15 3.08 -46.74
C PHE A 206 25.40 3.37 -45.26
N GLY A 207 24.86 4.47 -44.70
CA GLY A 207 24.75 4.65 -43.25
C GLY A 207 25.74 5.61 -42.53
N ASP A 208 26.71 6.21 -43.20
CA ASP A 208 27.57 7.27 -42.62
C ASP A 208 27.24 8.64 -43.25
N ALA A 209 26.34 9.41 -42.62
CA ALA A 209 26.17 10.82 -42.97
C ALA A 209 27.49 11.60 -42.69
N PRO A 210 27.87 12.61 -43.49
CA PRO A 210 28.92 13.53 -43.08
C PRO A 210 28.51 14.21 -41.77
N PRO A 211 29.44 14.46 -40.84
CA PRO A 211 29.10 15.10 -39.56
C PRO A 211 28.38 16.43 -39.83
N PRO A 212 27.37 16.79 -39.01
CA PRO A 212 26.73 18.10 -39.12
C PRO A 212 27.80 19.20 -39.04
N GLY A 213 27.52 20.34 -39.67
CA GLY A 213 28.35 21.54 -39.52
C GLY A 213 28.61 21.87 -38.04
N PRO A 214 29.61 22.71 -37.73
CA PRO A 214 29.96 22.99 -36.34
C PRO A 214 28.72 23.41 -35.54
N ASN A 215 28.42 22.68 -34.48
CA ASN A 215 27.28 22.87 -33.58
C ASN A 215 27.54 24.11 -32.68
N ASN A 216 27.51 25.32 -33.25
CA ASN A 216 27.78 26.51 -32.46
C ASN A 216 26.52 26.97 -31.74
N CYS A 217 26.72 27.51 -30.56
CA CYS A 217 25.67 28.20 -29.82
C CYS A 217 25.03 29.31 -30.66
N GLY A 218 23.70 29.37 -30.63
CA GLY A 218 22.89 30.32 -31.41
C GLY A 218 22.68 29.94 -32.88
N ASP A 219 23.17 28.78 -33.34
CA ASP A 219 22.73 28.21 -34.62
C ASP A 219 21.25 27.75 -34.49
N PRO A 220 20.47 27.67 -35.59
CA PRO A 220 19.09 27.21 -35.52
C PRO A 220 18.95 25.88 -34.77
N ALA A 221 17.97 25.80 -33.87
CA ALA A 221 17.65 24.62 -33.06
C ALA A 221 16.14 24.34 -33.15
N THR A 222 15.77 23.10 -32.86
CA THR A 222 14.38 22.69 -32.63
C THR A 222 13.97 23.20 -31.24
N PHE A 223 12.80 23.83 -31.13
CA PHE A 223 12.30 24.29 -29.84
C PHE A 223 11.68 23.14 -29.05
N VAL A 224 11.77 23.19 -27.73
CA VAL A 224 11.35 22.09 -26.87
C VAL A 224 9.86 21.77 -27.00
N HIS A 225 9.00 22.79 -27.04
CA HIS A 225 7.54 22.62 -27.24
C HIS A 225 7.19 21.93 -28.56
N GLN A 226 8.06 21.97 -29.58
CA GLN A 226 7.83 21.25 -30.84
C GLN A 226 8.08 19.75 -30.68
N ILE A 227 9.09 19.37 -29.89
CA ILE A 227 9.39 17.98 -29.59
C ILE A 227 8.29 17.41 -28.69
N GLN A 228 7.95 18.13 -27.62
CA GLN A 228 6.92 17.71 -26.68
C GLN A 228 5.54 17.62 -27.34
N GLY A 229 5.13 18.69 -28.03
CA GLY A 229 3.78 18.80 -28.56
C GLY A 229 2.74 18.96 -27.43
N SER A 230 1.48 18.67 -27.76
CA SER A 230 0.33 18.81 -26.83
C SER A 230 -0.36 17.48 -26.51
N GLY A 231 0.30 16.35 -26.84
CA GLY A 231 -0.19 15.00 -26.55
C GLY A 231 0.56 14.40 -25.37
N ASP A 232 0.24 13.15 -25.03
CA ASP A 232 0.86 12.41 -23.91
C ASP A 232 2.21 11.74 -24.29
N ALA A 233 2.85 12.20 -25.36
CA ALA A 233 4.11 11.70 -25.89
C ALA A 233 4.67 12.69 -26.92
N PHE A 234 5.97 12.61 -27.20
CA PHE A 234 6.62 13.49 -28.18
C PHE A 234 5.94 13.46 -29.57
N ASP A 235 5.96 14.59 -30.29
CA ASP A 235 5.43 14.68 -31.66
C ASP A 235 6.29 13.85 -32.63
N PRO A 236 5.74 12.82 -33.29
CA PRO A 236 6.49 11.96 -34.22
C PRO A 236 7.20 12.71 -35.36
N ALA A 237 6.74 13.92 -35.72
CA ALA A 237 7.40 14.77 -36.71
C ALA A 237 8.81 15.21 -36.28
N PHE A 238 9.08 15.23 -34.98
CA PHE A 238 10.36 15.60 -34.38
C PHE A 238 11.12 14.39 -33.80
N GLY A 239 10.75 13.17 -34.20
CA GLY A 239 11.51 11.96 -33.85
C GLY A 239 12.94 11.96 -34.40
N GLY A 240 13.75 11.00 -33.93
CA GLY A 240 15.15 10.88 -34.35
C GLY A 240 16.08 11.87 -33.66
N THR A 241 17.20 12.21 -34.30
CA THR A 241 18.20 13.11 -33.71
C THR A 241 17.78 14.57 -33.87
N GLN A 242 17.61 15.27 -32.75
CA GLN A 242 17.26 16.68 -32.68
C GLN A 242 18.38 17.48 -32.00
N THR A 243 18.42 18.78 -32.27
CA THR A 243 19.27 19.72 -31.53
C THR A 243 18.39 20.79 -30.91
N ILE A 244 18.45 20.93 -29.58
CA ILE A 244 17.78 21.98 -28.81
C ILE A 244 18.81 22.95 -28.24
N GLU A 245 18.39 24.15 -27.85
CA GLU A 245 19.19 25.10 -27.07
C GLU A 245 18.31 25.70 -25.99
N GLY A 246 18.70 25.60 -24.72
CA GLY A 246 17.86 26.03 -23.60
C GLY A 246 18.61 26.13 -22.28
N VAL A 247 17.94 26.57 -21.23
CA VAL A 247 18.53 26.74 -19.89
C VAL A 247 18.47 25.44 -19.11
N VAL A 248 19.59 25.02 -18.52
CA VAL A 248 19.63 23.88 -17.60
C VAL A 248 18.99 24.27 -16.27
N THR A 249 17.83 23.70 -15.96
CA THR A 249 17.04 24.01 -14.74
C THR A 249 17.35 23.08 -13.57
N ALA A 250 17.74 21.83 -13.84
CA ALA A 250 18.16 20.88 -12.81
C ALA A 250 19.17 19.84 -13.32
N SER A 251 19.96 19.28 -12.40
CA SER A 251 20.86 18.16 -12.66
C SER A 251 20.65 17.05 -11.64
N MET A 252 19.95 16.00 -12.06
CA MET A 252 19.51 14.89 -11.21
C MET A 252 19.16 13.67 -12.08
N LEU A 253 18.85 12.53 -11.44
CA LEU A 253 18.38 11.31 -12.11
C LEU A 253 19.32 10.75 -13.22
N GLY A 254 20.61 11.12 -13.18
CA GLY A 254 21.59 10.71 -14.20
C GLY A 254 21.60 11.56 -15.47
N GLY A 255 20.88 12.69 -15.47
CA GLY A 255 20.81 13.63 -16.59
C GLY A 255 20.72 15.09 -16.15
N VAL A 256 20.20 15.92 -17.05
CA VAL A 256 19.82 17.31 -16.79
C VAL A 256 18.45 17.60 -17.38
N PHE A 257 17.72 18.52 -16.76
CA PHE A 257 16.51 19.09 -17.34
C PHE A 257 16.87 20.39 -18.01
N VAL A 258 16.40 20.57 -19.25
CA VAL A 258 16.60 21.75 -20.07
C VAL A 258 15.25 22.35 -20.38
N GLN A 259 15.11 23.66 -20.18
CA GLN A 259 13.88 24.40 -20.46
C GLN A 259 14.16 25.55 -21.43
N GLU A 260 13.22 25.82 -22.33
CA GLU A 260 13.33 26.86 -23.36
C GLU A 260 13.68 28.25 -22.77
N GLU A 261 14.48 29.03 -23.50
CA GLU A 261 14.78 30.41 -23.11
C GLU A 261 13.53 31.28 -23.22
N ALA A 262 13.36 32.27 -22.34
CA ALA A 262 12.16 33.12 -22.30
C ALA A 262 11.83 33.87 -23.62
N GLY A 263 12.79 33.97 -24.54
CA GLY A 263 12.59 34.55 -25.87
C GLY A 263 11.95 33.61 -26.90
N ASP A 264 12.03 32.31 -26.66
CA ASP A 264 11.69 31.24 -27.61
C ASP A 264 10.49 30.38 -27.15
N VAL A 265 9.99 30.62 -25.94
CA VAL A 265 8.71 30.08 -25.44
C VAL A 265 7.56 30.45 -26.38
N ASP A 266 6.71 29.47 -26.73
CA ASP A 266 5.61 29.66 -27.69
C ASP A 266 4.39 30.40 -27.10
N GLY A 267 4.26 30.36 -25.77
CA GLY A 267 3.15 30.96 -25.02
C GLY A 267 1.85 30.15 -25.07
N ASP A 268 1.87 28.91 -25.56
CA ASP A 268 0.75 27.99 -25.51
C ASP A 268 0.76 27.23 -24.16
N PRO A 269 -0.27 27.38 -23.31
CA PRO A 269 -0.30 26.68 -22.03
C PRO A 269 -0.52 25.15 -22.16
N LEU A 270 -0.70 24.62 -23.38
CA LEU A 270 -0.91 23.19 -23.62
C LEU A 270 0.36 22.43 -24.02
N THR A 271 1.49 23.12 -24.19
CA THR A 271 2.78 22.53 -24.58
C THR A 271 3.79 22.72 -23.46
N SER A 272 4.65 21.73 -23.26
CA SER A 272 5.77 21.84 -22.31
C SER A 272 6.98 22.50 -22.96
N GLU A 273 7.63 23.39 -22.22
CA GLU A 273 8.90 24.00 -22.60
C GLU A 273 10.11 23.26 -22.01
N GLY A 274 9.87 22.19 -21.25
CA GLY A 274 10.89 21.40 -20.56
C GLY A 274 11.14 20.04 -21.21
N ILE A 275 12.38 19.56 -21.14
CA ILE A 275 12.75 18.22 -21.61
C ILE A 275 13.91 17.65 -20.80
N PHE A 276 13.87 16.33 -20.56
CA PHE A 276 14.96 15.62 -19.90
C PHE A 276 16.05 15.19 -20.89
N VAL A 277 17.31 15.38 -20.51
CA VAL A 277 18.49 14.99 -21.29
C VAL A 277 19.26 13.94 -20.52
N PHE A 278 19.23 12.70 -21.02
CA PHE A 278 19.97 11.59 -20.43
C PHE A 278 21.45 11.63 -20.86
N LEU A 279 22.35 11.80 -19.90
CA LEU A 279 23.77 12.07 -20.19
C LEU A 279 24.62 10.82 -20.40
N SER A 280 24.15 9.61 -20.09
CA SER A 280 24.90 8.36 -20.28
C SER A 280 26.33 8.38 -19.69
N GLY A 281 26.57 9.13 -18.62
CA GLY A 281 27.89 9.31 -17.99
C GLY A 281 28.71 10.49 -18.52
N ASN A 282 28.18 11.28 -19.45
CA ASN A 282 28.76 12.57 -19.83
C ASN A 282 28.69 13.57 -18.66
N PRO A 283 29.63 14.54 -18.56
CA PRO A 283 29.57 15.57 -17.54
C PRO A 283 28.28 16.40 -17.66
N ALA A 284 27.60 16.59 -16.54
CA ALA A 284 26.45 17.49 -16.48
C ALA A 284 26.90 18.96 -16.53
N PRO A 285 26.27 19.80 -17.36
CA PRO A 285 26.42 21.25 -17.27
C PRO A 285 25.98 21.81 -15.91
N GLU A 286 26.44 23.01 -15.59
CA GLU A 286 25.99 23.72 -14.39
C GLU A 286 24.53 24.20 -14.56
N VAL A 287 23.73 24.10 -13.50
CA VAL A 287 22.38 24.69 -13.46
C VAL A 287 22.46 26.21 -13.68
N GLY A 288 21.56 26.74 -14.50
CA GLY A 288 21.53 28.13 -14.96
C GLY A 288 22.41 28.40 -16.19
N SER A 289 23.12 27.40 -16.72
CA SER A 289 23.81 27.52 -18.01
C SER A 289 22.85 27.36 -19.18
N VAL A 290 23.14 28.04 -20.29
CA VAL A 290 22.48 27.74 -21.58
C VAL A 290 23.24 26.58 -22.20
N ALA A 291 22.53 25.50 -22.50
CA ALA A 291 23.07 24.28 -23.07
C ALA A 291 22.46 24.04 -24.45
N ARG A 292 23.33 23.84 -25.44
CA ARG A 292 22.95 23.31 -26.74
C ARG A 292 23.15 21.80 -26.72
N VAL A 293 22.07 21.07 -26.96
CA VAL A 293 22.02 19.61 -26.79
C VAL A 293 21.62 18.97 -28.09
N THR A 294 22.46 18.07 -28.61
CA THR A 294 22.11 17.20 -29.74
C THR A 294 21.95 15.77 -29.24
N GLY A 295 20.78 15.18 -29.43
CA GLY A 295 20.46 13.82 -28.97
C GLY A 295 19.27 13.22 -29.71
N THR A 296 18.99 11.94 -29.47
CA THR A 296 17.86 11.22 -30.07
C THR A 296 16.63 11.32 -29.19
N VAL A 297 15.52 11.83 -29.72
CA VAL A 297 14.22 11.88 -29.02
C VAL A 297 13.69 10.46 -28.83
N THR A 298 13.35 10.13 -27.58
CA THR A 298 12.83 8.81 -27.19
C THR A 298 11.83 8.96 -26.06
N GLU A 299 10.85 8.06 -26.01
CA GLU A 299 10.07 7.78 -24.81
C GLU A 299 10.79 6.77 -23.92
N PHE A 300 10.94 7.09 -22.64
CA PHE A 300 11.53 6.17 -21.67
C PHE A 300 10.76 6.16 -20.35
N PHE A 301 10.01 5.08 -20.12
CA PHE A 301 9.05 4.97 -19.02
C PHE A 301 8.01 6.09 -19.03
N ASP A 302 7.48 6.37 -20.23
CA ASP A 302 6.44 7.37 -20.52
C ASP A 302 6.93 8.84 -20.50
N LYS A 303 8.23 9.05 -20.24
CA LYS A 303 8.91 10.35 -20.30
C LYS A 303 9.53 10.65 -21.67
N THR A 304 9.27 11.86 -22.18
CA THR A 304 9.98 12.44 -23.33
C THR A 304 11.41 12.84 -22.94
N GLN A 305 12.40 12.25 -23.58
CA GLN A 305 13.81 12.57 -23.32
C GLN A 305 14.70 12.57 -24.56
N LEU A 306 15.82 13.29 -24.47
CA LEU A 306 16.96 13.16 -25.38
C LEU A 306 17.97 12.14 -24.85
N SER A 307 18.16 11.06 -25.60
CA SER A 307 19.16 10.02 -25.34
C SER A 307 20.39 10.18 -26.24
N ASN A 308 21.49 9.48 -25.91
CA ASN A 308 22.76 9.58 -26.64
C ASN A 308 23.24 11.03 -26.84
N ALA A 309 22.96 11.89 -25.86
CA ALA A 309 23.09 13.32 -26.00
C ALA A 309 24.53 13.80 -25.90
N THR A 310 24.87 14.77 -26.74
CA THR A 310 26.06 15.63 -26.63
C THR A 310 25.63 17.00 -26.17
N VAL A 311 26.39 17.62 -25.27
CA VAL A 311 26.03 18.90 -24.66
C VAL A 311 27.18 19.89 -24.77
N ASP A 312 26.88 21.04 -25.37
CA ASP A 312 27.77 22.19 -25.48
C ASP A 312 27.23 23.34 -24.61
N VAL A 313 28.09 23.90 -23.75
CA VAL A 313 27.71 25.02 -22.86
C VAL A 313 27.88 26.35 -23.60
N CYS A 314 26.76 27.05 -23.79
CA CYS A 314 26.64 28.29 -24.55
C CYS A 314 26.79 29.57 -23.73
N GLY A 315 26.89 29.42 -22.41
CA GLY A 315 27.10 30.52 -21.49
C GLY A 315 26.25 30.34 -20.24
N VAL A 316 25.99 31.45 -19.56
CA VAL A 316 25.08 31.52 -18.42
C VAL A 316 23.84 32.27 -18.88
N ALA A 317 22.67 31.79 -18.51
CA ALA A 317 21.41 32.46 -18.81
C ALA A 317 21.42 33.89 -18.24
N GLY A 318 20.88 34.85 -19.01
CA GLY A 318 20.81 36.25 -18.58
C GLY A 318 19.88 36.47 -17.38
N THR A 319 18.89 35.59 -17.22
CA THR A 319 17.96 35.49 -16.09
C THR A 319 17.65 34.01 -15.83
N PRO A 320 17.42 33.59 -14.57
CA PRO A 320 16.90 32.26 -14.28
C PRO A 320 15.55 32.02 -14.96
N VAL A 321 15.22 30.75 -15.18
CA VAL A 321 13.86 30.33 -15.54
C VAL A 321 12.97 30.55 -14.32
N GLU A 322 11.82 31.19 -14.52
CA GLU A 322 10.82 31.38 -13.46
C GLU A 322 9.95 30.12 -13.34
N SER A 323 9.62 29.75 -12.11
CA SER A 323 8.76 28.59 -11.83
C SER A 323 7.34 28.83 -12.33
N THR A 324 6.79 27.87 -13.07
CA THR A 324 5.39 27.92 -13.54
C THR A 324 4.44 27.49 -12.41
N PRO A 325 3.44 28.30 -12.03
CA PRO A 325 2.54 27.95 -10.94
C PRO A 325 1.59 26.80 -11.33
N VAL A 326 1.54 25.76 -10.51
CA VAL A 326 0.62 24.63 -10.62
C VAL A 326 -0.33 24.66 -9.42
N ALA A 327 -1.62 24.74 -9.72
CA ALA A 327 -2.70 24.77 -8.73
C ALA A 327 -3.62 23.55 -8.91
N PHE A 328 -4.16 23.07 -7.79
CA PHE A 328 -5.14 22.01 -7.69
C PHE A 328 -6.52 22.59 -7.30
N PRO A 329 -7.64 21.91 -7.64
CA PRO A 329 -7.69 20.73 -8.50
C PRO A 329 -7.36 21.09 -9.96
N LEU A 330 -6.79 20.12 -10.67
CA LEU A 330 -6.60 20.15 -12.12
C LEU A 330 -7.97 20.05 -12.83
N ASP A 331 -8.04 20.46 -14.10
CA ASP A 331 -9.26 20.24 -14.90
C ASP A 331 -9.37 18.75 -15.29
N SER A 332 -8.23 18.11 -15.59
CA SER A 332 -8.05 16.67 -15.83
C SER A 332 -6.79 16.15 -15.12
N ALA A 333 -6.79 14.88 -14.71
CA ALA A 333 -5.63 14.26 -14.06
C ALA A 333 -4.38 14.21 -14.97
N GLY A 334 -4.58 14.18 -16.30
CA GLY A 334 -3.51 14.24 -17.29
C GLY A 334 -2.97 15.64 -17.59
N ASP A 335 -3.54 16.71 -17.01
CA ASP A 335 -3.12 18.09 -17.30
C ASP A 335 -1.71 18.42 -16.81
N LEU A 336 -1.04 17.51 -16.10
CA LEU A 336 0.34 17.68 -15.68
C LEU A 336 1.33 17.48 -16.84
N GLU A 337 0.90 16.83 -17.94
CA GLU A 337 1.73 16.61 -19.14
C GLU A 337 2.27 17.90 -19.74
N ARG A 338 1.46 18.96 -19.77
CA ARG A 338 1.86 20.27 -20.28
C ARG A 338 2.98 20.94 -19.47
N TYR A 339 3.39 20.34 -18.36
CA TYR A 339 4.50 20.79 -17.54
C TYR A 339 5.69 19.82 -17.56
N GLU A 340 5.63 18.69 -18.29
CA GLU A 340 6.65 17.65 -18.27
C GLU A 340 8.07 18.22 -18.52
N GLY A 341 8.98 18.03 -17.57
CA GLY A 341 10.35 18.54 -17.62
C GLY A 341 10.51 20.03 -17.25
N MET A 342 9.42 20.76 -17.01
CA MET A 342 9.46 22.19 -16.64
C MET A 342 9.71 22.40 -15.14
N GLN A 343 10.33 23.52 -14.81
CA GLN A 343 10.40 24.05 -13.47
C GLN A 343 9.04 24.66 -13.06
N VAL A 344 8.46 24.14 -11.97
CA VAL A 344 7.14 24.49 -11.47
C VAL A 344 7.15 24.81 -9.96
N GLU A 345 6.12 25.53 -9.51
CA GLU A 345 5.82 25.79 -8.10
C GLU A 345 4.42 25.25 -7.78
N LEU A 346 4.29 24.41 -6.74
CA LEU A 346 2.98 24.03 -6.22
C LEU A 346 2.47 25.13 -5.29
N VAL A 347 1.45 25.87 -5.72
CA VAL A 347 1.03 27.12 -5.06
C VAL A 347 0.04 26.93 -3.90
N ASP A 348 -0.57 25.76 -3.81
CA ASP A 348 -1.55 25.44 -2.77
C ASP A 348 -0.87 24.93 -1.47
N GLU A 349 -1.58 25.08 -0.34
CA GLU A 349 -1.26 24.34 0.89
C GLU A 349 -1.76 22.90 0.72
N LEU A 350 -0.84 21.96 0.49
CA LEU A 350 -1.13 20.56 0.23
C LEU A 350 -0.86 19.70 1.47
N VAL A 351 -1.71 18.71 1.69
CA VAL A 351 -1.64 17.77 2.82
C VAL A 351 -0.82 16.55 2.43
N ILE A 352 0.07 16.09 3.29
CA ILE A 352 0.77 14.80 3.13
C ILE A 352 -0.26 13.68 3.35
N SER A 353 -0.52 12.93 2.28
CA SER A 353 -1.60 11.95 2.22
C SER A 353 -1.10 10.51 2.19
N GLU A 354 0.00 10.22 1.47
CA GLU A 354 0.58 8.87 1.32
C GLU A 354 2.09 8.90 1.55
N TYR A 355 2.63 7.82 2.11
CA TYR A 355 4.05 7.67 2.47
C TYR A 355 4.52 6.22 2.46
N PHE A 356 3.76 5.29 1.89
CA PHE A 356 4.13 3.87 1.76
C PHE A 356 5.45 3.62 1.01
N ASN A 357 5.82 4.50 0.06
CA ASN A 357 7.08 4.37 -0.67
C ASN A 357 8.22 5.21 -0.06
N TYR A 358 7.99 5.87 1.08
CA TYR A 358 8.92 6.87 1.60
C TYR A 358 10.24 6.26 2.07
N ASP A 359 10.21 5.14 2.80
CA ASP A 359 11.40 4.44 3.29
C ASP A 359 12.30 3.93 2.15
N ARG A 360 11.68 3.53 1.04
CA ARG A 360 12.33 2.88 -0.09
C ARG A 360 12.78 3.84 -1.17
N PHE A 361 11.98 4.84 -1.49
CA PHE A 361 12.19 5.76 -2.61
C PHE A 361 12.16 7.24 -2.19
N GLY A 362 11.86 7.57 -0.94
CA GLY A 362 11.68 8.96 -0.51
C GLY A 362 10.44 9.64 -1.09
N GLU A 363 9.52 8.86 -1.67
CA GLU A 363 8.29 9.34 -2.29
C GLU A 363 7.19 9.55 -1.24
N VAL A 364 6.53 10.71 -1.28
CA VAL A 364 5.24 10.97 -0.60
C VAL A 364 4.22 11.49 -1.59
N VAL A 365 2.93 11.26 -1.34
CA VAL A 365 1.86 11.93 -2.11
C VAL A 365 1.32 13.06 -1.29
N VAL A 366 1.22 14.23 -1.89
CA VAL A 366 0.52 15.39 -1.33
C VAL A 366 -0.77 15.64 -2.10
N ALA A 367 -1.79 16.14 -1.40
CA ALA A 367 -3.09 16.39 -2.01
C ALA A 367 -3.77 17.67 -1.49
N LEU A 368 -4.68 18.22 -2.29
CA LEU A 368 -5.59 19.29 -1.91
C LEU A 368 -6.96 18.68 -1.54
N PRO A 369 -7.31 18.61 -0.24
CA PRO A 369 -8.62 18.12 0.18
C PRO A 369 -9.79 18.91 -0.41
N PRO A 370 -10.98 18.29 -0.58
CA PRO A 370 -12.21 19.03 -0.83
C PRO A 370 -12.48 20.12 0.23
N ASN A 371 -13.21 21.16 -0.15
CA ASN A 371 -13.49 22.28 0.76
C ASN A 371 -14.18 21.81 2.05
N GLY A 372 -13.57 22.12 3.19
CA GLY A 372 -14.07 21.76 4.52
C GLY A 372 -13.59 20.40 5.03
N TRP A 373 -12.77 19.70 4.25
CA TRP A 373 -12.12 18.45 4.64
C TRP A 373 -10.66 18.77 4.99
N ASP A 374 -10.09 18.02 5.91
CA ASP A 374 -8.68 18.11 6.30
C ASP A 374 -7.81 17.13 5.52
N ARG A 375 -8.40 16.09 4.93
CA ARG A 375 -7.73 15.02 4.19
C ARG A 375 -8.56 14.54 3.00
N LEU A 376 -7.94 13.70 2.16
CA LEU A 376 -8.71 12.82 1.29
C LEU A 376 -9.19 11.62 2.12
N TYR A 377 -10.47 11.32 2.04
CA TYR A 377 -11.07 10.15 2.69
C TYR A 377 -11.42 9.10 1.64
N THR A 378 -11.27 7.82 1.97
CA THR A 378 -11.67 6.73 1.08
C THR A 378 -13.13 6.95 0.67
N PRO A 379 -13.49 6.88 -0.63
CA PRO A 379 -14.83 7.26 -1.06
C PRO A 379 -15.96 6.53 -0.32
N THR A 380 -15.84 5.22 -0.10
CA THR A 380 -16.82 4.43 0.65
C THR A 380 -16.78 4.62 2.17
N ALA A 381 -15.94 5.54 2.66
CA ALA A 381 -15.96 6.02 4.06
C ALA A 381 -16.79 7.31 4.24
N VAL A 382 -17.32 7.89 3.17
CA VAL A 382 -18.01 9.21 3.19
C VAL A 382 -19.19 9.31 2.22
N VAL A 383 -19.30 8.38 1.27
CA VAL A 383 -20.43 8.25 0.35
C VAL A 383 -20.73 6.78 0.09
N GLU A 384 -21.95 6.51 -0.37
CA GLU A 384 -22.38 5.15 -0.73
C GLU A 384 -21.58 4.56 -1.91
N PRO A 385 -21.35 3.23 -1.91
CA PRO A 385 -20.75 2.52 -3.03
C PRO A 385 -21.41 2.78 -4.39
N GLY A 386 -20.62 2.63 -5.45
CA GLY A 386 -21.05 2.72 -6.83
C GLY A 386 -20.72 4.06 -7.49
N ALA A 387 -21.73 4.69 -8.08
CA ALA A 387 -21.51 5.86 -8.94
C ALA A 387 -20.96 7.08 -8.18
N GLU A 388 -21.38 7.29 -6.93
CA GLU A 388 -20.93 8.42 -6.10
C GLU A 388 -19.48 8.20 -5.64
N ALA A 389 -19.16 7.01 -5.12
CA ALA A 389 -17.79 6.63 -4.77
C ALA A 389 -16.82 6.77 -5.97
N ASN A 390 -17.21 6.28 -7.14
CA ASN A 390 -16.39 6.37 -8.36
C ASN A 390 -16.19 7.82 -8.85
N ALA A 391 -17.22 8.66 -8.73
CA ALA A 391 -17.09 10.08 -9.07
C ALA A 391 -16.12 10.79 -8.12
N LEU A 392 -16.19 10.49 -6.82
CA LEU A 392 -15.28 11.06 -5.83
C LEU A 392 -13.83 10.59 -6.03
N ALA A 393 -13.61 9.31 -6.34
CA ALA A 393 -12.28 8.80 -6.70
C ALA A 393 -11.69 9.52 -7.93
N ALA A 394 -12.50 9.77 -8.96
CA ALA A 394 -12.08 10.54 -10.13
C ALA A 394 -11.76 12.00 -9.80
N GLU A 395 -12.44 12.60 -8.82
CA GLU A 395 -12.08 13.94 -8.31
C GLU A 395 -10.73 13.96 -7.60
N TYR A 396 -10.37 12.91 -6.85
CA TYR A 396 -9.08 12.83 -6.15
C TYR A 396 -7.89 12.73 -7.09
N ALA A 397 -8.03 12.06 -8.24
CA ALA A 397 -6.99 11.99 -9.26
C ALA A 397 -6.56 13.38 -9.77
N LYS A 398 -7.45 14.37 -9.68
CA LYS A 398 -7.17 15.77 -10.07
C LYS A 398 -6.62 16.62 -8.93
N ARG A 399 -6.41 16.06 -7.74
CA ARG A 399 -6.10 16.81 -6.51
C ARG A 399 -4.80 16.42 -5.85
N ARG A 400 -4.06 15.47 -6.43
CA ARG A 400 -2.88 14.88 -5.81
C ARG A 400 -1.69 14.84 -6.76
N ILE A 401 -0.50 14.84 -6.19
CA ILE A 401 0.76 14.67 -6.90
C ILE A 401 1.80 14.03 -5.96
N THR A 402 2.71 13.25 -6.52
CA THR A 402 3.85 12.68 -5.79
C THR A 402 4.97 13.71 -5.65
N ILE A 403 5.56 13.84 -4.47
CA ILE A 403 6.84 14.52 -4.23
C ILE A 403 7.90 13.43 -4.06
N ASP A 404 8.95 13.49 -4.84
CA ASP A 404 10.03 12.49 -4.88
C ASP A 404 11.32 13.06 -4.23
N ASP A 405 12.37 12.23 -4.09
CA ASP A 405 13.63 12.61 -3.44
C ASP A 405 14.75 13.04 -4.43
N ALA A 406 14.41 13.19 -5.72
CA ALA A 406 15.35 13.50 -6.79
C ALA A 406 16.46 12.47 -7.00
N SER A 407 16.23 11.22 -6.57
CA SER A 407 17.20 10.12 -6.66
C SER A 407 16.59 8.84 -7.24
N THR A 408 17.40 8.10 -8.01
CA THR A 408 17.01 6.79 -8.55
C THR A 408 17.40 5.63 -7.63
N ARG A 409 17.90 5.92 -6.43
CA ARG A 409 18.42 4.91 -5.50
C ARG A 409 17.28 4.40 -4.61
N GLN A 410 17.21 3.08 -4.50
CA GLN A 410 16.38 2.44 -3.48
C GLN A 410 17.14 2.39 -2.16
N ASN A 411 16.40 2.55 -1.06
CA ASN A 411 16.88 2.40 0.31
C ASN A 411 18.11 3.29 0.59
N PRO A 412 18.04 4.61 0.35
CA PRO A 412 19.18 5.49 0.57
C PRO A 412 19.48 5.58 2.08
N SER A 413 20.76 5.80 2.42
CA SER A 413 21.20 5.90 3.81
C SER A 413 20.82 7.23 4.50
N SER A 414 20.11 8.10 3.79
CA SER A 414 19.58 9.38 4.25
C SER A 414 18.44 9.75 3.29
N ILE A 415 17.25 10.01 3.83
CA ILE A 415 16.07 10.40 3.05
C ILE A 415 15.71 11.83 3.47
N PRO A 416 15.47 12.76 2.52
CA PRO A 416 15.08 14.12 2.83
C PRO A 416 13.65 14.16 3.37
N HIS A 417 13.42 14.95 4.41
CA HIS A 417 12.08 15.25 4.88
C HIS A 417 11.31 16.01 3.77
N PRO A 418 10.11 15.55 3.36
CA PRO A 418 9.46 15.98 2.12
C PRO A 418 9.10 17.47 2.10
N GLY A 419 8.88 18.08 3.26
CA GLY A 419 8.54 19.49 3.38
C GLY A 419 9.71 20.46 3.54
N ASN A 420 10.92 20.01 3.90
CA ASN A 420 12.03 20.93 4.23
C ASN A 420 13.42 20.51 3.71
N GLY A 421 13.55 19.30 3.14
CA GLY A 421 14.78 18.80 2.53
C GLY A 421 15.87 18.34 3.50
N GLU A 422 15.74 18.64 4.79
CA GLU A 422 16.70 18.19 5.81
C GLU A 422 16.54 16.69 6.07
N PRO A 423 17.59 15.97 6.49
CA PRO A 423 17.50 14.53 6.74
C PRO A 423 16.37 14.16 7.71
N PHE A 424 15.59 13.15 7.37
CA PHE A 424 14.57 12.59 8.24
C PHE A 424 15.20 12.00 9.50
N SER A 425 14.59 12.27 10.65
CA SER A 425 15.00 11.73 11.96
C SER A 425 13.86 11.82 12.97
N LEU A 426 14.00 11.18 14.13
CA LEU A 426 13.02 11.31 15.23
C LEU A 426 12.78 12.79 15.66
N SER A 427 13.76 13.67 15.44
CA SER A 427 13.65 15.12 15.69
C SER A 427 13.22 15.96 14.49
N ASN A 428 13.25 15.41 13.26
CA ASN A 428 12.84 16.06 12.02
C ASN A 428 11.98 15.08 11.22
N ARG A 429 10.71 14.99 11.59
CA ARG A 429 9.72 14.03 11.07
C ARG A 429 8.48 14.75 10.57
N PHE A 430 7.73 14.06 9.72
CA PHE A 430 6.36 14.41 9.34
C PHE A 430 5.40 13.32 9.79
N ARG A 431 4.11 13.64 9.74
CA ARG A 431 2.98 12.72 9.84
C ARG A 431 2.01 12.95 8.69
N GLY A 432 1.20 11.94 8.37
CA GLY A 432 0.02 12.13 7.54
C GLY A 432 -0.83 13.27 8.10
N GLY A 433 -1.41 14.11 7.23
CA GLY A 433 -2.16 15.29 7.66
C GLY A 433 -1.32 16.56 7.90
N ASP A 434 0.01 16.48 7.94
CA ASP A 434 0.86 17.68 7.91
C ASP A 434 0.83 18.35 6.52
N THR A 435 1.21 19.62 6.43
CA THR A 435 1.05 20.41 5.20
C THR A 435 2.37 20.96 4.65
N ILE A 436 2.43 21.11 3.33
CA ILE A 436 3.53 21.71 2.57
C ILE A 436 2.94 22.75 1.61
N THR A 437 3.54 23.95 1.53
CA THR A 437 3.12 25.02 0.60
C THR A 437 4.33 25.58 -0.16
N GLY A 438 4.19 25.91 -1.44
CA GLY A 438 5.21 26.64 -2.19
C GLY A 438 6.48 25.84 -2.49
N ILE A 439 6.36 24.51 -2.58
CA ILE A 439 7.47 23.67 -3.02
C ILE A 439 7.72 23.89 -4.51
N GLN A 440 8.99 24.02 -4.89
CA GLN A 440 9.41 24.18 -6.28
C GLN A 440 10.24 22.98 -6.73
N GLY A 441 10.09 22.60 -7.99
CA GLY A 441 10.75 21.43 -8.52
C GLY A 441 10.52 21.28 -10.01
N ILE A 442 11.07 20.21 -10.56
CA ILE A 442 10.79 19.81 -11.93
C ILE A 442 9.57 18.88 -11.93
N MET A 443 8.57 19.18 -12.75
CA MET A 443 7.52 18.21 -13.04
C MET A 443 8.13 17.10 -13.88
N ASP A 444 8.11 15.88 -13.38
CA ASP A 444 8.72 14.73 -14.01
C ASP A 444 7.65 13.66 -14.23
N GLU A 445 7.72 12.97 -15.35
CA GLU A 445 6.86 11.84 -15.68
C GLU A 445 7.70 10.56 -15.59
N GLY A 446 7.15 9.48 -15.07
CA GLY A 446 7.91 8.24 -15.01
C GLY A 446 7.14 7.09 -14.41
N PHE A 447 7.17 5.95 -15.11
CA PHE A 447 6.43 4.74 -14.76
C PHE A 447 4.90 4.98 -14.71
N GLY A 448 4.41 5.90 -15.55
CA GLY A 448 3.00 6.29 -15.64
C GLY A 448 2.49 7.13 -14.46
N LEU A 449 3.37 7.85 -13.77
CA LEU A 449 3.04 8.75 -12.66
C LEU A 449 3.81 10.08 -12.77
N TYR A 450 3.08 11.19 -12.70
CA TYR A 450 3.69 12.51 -12.51
C TYR A 450 4.15 12.71 -11.07
N ARG A 451 5.33 13.31 -10.95
CA ARG A 451 6.00 13.59 -9.69
C ARG A 451 6.71 14.93 -9.75
N LEU A 452 6.79 15.61 -8.62
CA LEU A 452 7.65 16.78 -8.47
C LEU A 452 9.01 16.32 -7.95
N GLN A 453 10.08 16.64 -8.68
CA GLN A 453 11.45 16.48 -8.24
C GLN A 453 11.93 17.78 -7.59
N PRO A 454 12.05 17.86 -6.25
CA PRO A 454 12.29 19.13 -5.56
C PRO A 454 13.63 19.76 -5.94
N THR A 455 13.60 21.07 -6.24
CA THR A 455 14.80 21.91 -6.38
C THR A 455 14.90 22.94 -5.26
N GLU A 456 13.75 23.33 -4.69
CA GLU A 456 13.64 24.14 -3.49
C GLU A 456 12.43 23.66 -2.68
N TYR A 457 12.66 23.37 -1.40
CA TYR A 457 11.60 22.93 -0.50
C TYR A 457 10.77 24.12 0.01
N GLY A 458 9.46 23.89 0.19
CA GLY A 458 8.51 24.92 0.59
C GLY A 458 8.40 25.15 2.10
N GLU A 459 7.29 25.77 2.51
CA GLU A 459 6.93 25.93 3.91
C GLU A 459 6.25 24.66 4.43
N TYR A 460 6.93 23.95 5.33
CA TYR A 460 6.35 22.84 6.09
C TYR A 460 5.67 23.31 7.37
N ALA A 461 4.46 22.81 7.62
CA ALA A 461 3.75 23.02 8.88
C ALA A 461 3.23 21.69 9.44
N ALA A 462 3.64 21.39 10.68
CA ALA A 462 3.13 20.26 11.46
C ALA A 462 1.71 20.59 11.97
N LYS A 463 0.69 20.13 11.25
CA LYS A 463 -0.74 20.34 11.56
C LYS A 463 -1.33 19.17 12.34
N ASN A 464 -0.71 18.00 12.26
CA ASN A 464 -1.14 16.79 12.95
C ASN A 464 -0.15 16.42 14.07
N PRO A 465 -0.23 17.03 15.26
CA PRO A 465 0.68 16.71 16.37
C PRO A 465 0.46 15.30 16.89
N ARG A 466 1.55 14.58 17.20
CA ARG A 466 1.49 13.24 17.83
C ARG A 466 0.66 13.27 19.12
N PRO A 467 -0.36 12.41 19.27
CA PRO A 467 -1.07 12.25 20.54
C PRO A 467 -0.13 11.71 21.62
N THR A 468 -0.07 12.38 22.77
CA THR A 468 0.82 11.97 23.87
C THR A 468 0.18 10.99 24.86
N SER A 469 -1.12 10.73 24.73
CA SER A 469 -1.89 9.82 25.57
C SER A 469 -3.05 9.22 24.79
N ALA A 470 -3.60 8.11 25.27
CA ALA A 470 -4.83 7.52 24.74
C ALA A 470 -6.03 8.49 24.86
N PRO A 471 -7.05 8.38 23.97
CA PRO A 471 -8.23 9.23 24.03
C PRO A 471 -9.04 8.99 25.31
N ALA A 472 -9.63 10.06 25.84
CA ALA A 472 -10.48 9.98 27.03
C ALA A 472 -11.91 9.62 26.63
N VAL A 473 -12.28 8.35 26.83
CA VAL A 473 -13.60 7.82 26.45
C VAL A 473 -14.60 7.72 27.61
N GLY A 474 -14.16 7.94 28.85
CA GLY A 474 -15.00 7.77 30.05
C GLY A 474 -15.24 6.30 30.42
N GLY A 475 -16.31 6.05 31.19
CA GLY A 475 -16.75 4.70 31.56
C GLY A 475 -16.10 4.16 32.84
N GLY A 476 -16.80 3.22 33.49
CA GLY A 476 -16.25 2.33 34.51
C GLY A 476 -15.41 1.19 33.92
N VAL A 477 -15.68 0.81 32.67
CA VAL A 477 -14.94 -0.23 31.92
C VAL A 477 -14.50 0.33 30.56
N LYS A 478 -13.23 0.13 30.21
CA LYS A 478 -12.68 0.45 28.89
C LYS A 478 -12.49 -0.83 28.05
N VAL A 479 -13.04 -0.86 26.85
CA VAL A 479 -12.85 -1.95 25.88
C VAL A 479 -12.13 -1.42 24.65
N ALA A 480 -11.06 -2.08 24.22
CA ALA A 480 -10.30 -1.69 23.04
C ALA A 480 -10.30 -2.77 21.95
N SER A 481 -10.24 -2.33 20.71
CA SER A 481 -9.92 -3.14 19.53
C SER A 481 -8.53 -2.77 19.02
N PHE A 482 -7.65 -3.74 18.82
CA PHE A 482 -6.29 -3.46 18.37
C PHE A 482 -5.74 -4.54 17.44
N ASN A 483 -5.56 -4.18 16.17
CA ASN A 483 -4.79 -4.96 15.21
C ASN A 483 -3.29 -4.74 15.49
N VAL A 484 -2.56 -5.82 15.79
CA VAL A 484 -1.14 -5.76 16.19
C VAL A 484 -0.15 -6.15 15.08
N LEU A 485 -0.55 -6.04 13.81
CA LEU A 485 0.31 -6.15 12.61
C LEU A 485 1.18 -7.42 12.56
N ASN A 486 0.54 -8.58 12.35
CA ASN A 486 1.16 -9.91 12.38
C ASN A 486 2.11 -10.13 13.58
N TYR A 487 1.60 -10.05 14.81
CA TYR A 487 2.41 -10.37 16.00
C TYR A 487 2.57 -11.89 16.16
N PHE A 488 3.65 -12.41 15.55
CA PHE A 488 4.02 -13.82 15.54
C PHE A 488 5.25 -14.03 16.40
N LEU A 489 5.24 -15.08 17.22
CA LEU A 489 6.42 -15.45 18.01
C LEU A 489 7.35 -16.37 17.22
N THR A 490 6.83 -17.03 16.18
CA THR A 490 7.61 -17.79 15.21
C THR A 490 8.13 -16.86 14.12
N LEU A 491 9.45 -16.71 14.05
CA LEU A 491 10.11 -15.86 13.06
C LEU A 491 9.84 -16.30 11.61
N ASP A 492 9.61 -15.33 10.72
CA ASP A 492 9.47 -15.58 9.29
C ASP A 492 10.83 -15.80 8.62
N GLN A 493 11.26 -17.07 8.63
CA GLN A 493 12.50 -17.50 7.97
C GLN A 493 12.22 -18.32 6.71
N GLY A 494 11.02 -18.15 6.16
CA GLY A 494 10.49 -18.92 5.05
C GLY A 494 10.12 -20.37 5.39
N GLY A 495 9.22 -20.91 4.56
CA GLY A 495 8.75 -22.28 4.63
C GLY A 495 7.62 -22.48 5.62
N ASN A 496 6.68 -23.33 5.21
CA ASN A 496 5.43 -23.57 5.90
C ASN A 496 5.63 -24.26 7.26
N ARG A 497 5.36 -23.54 8.34
CA ARG A 497 5.47 -24.02 9.73
C ARG A 497 4.54 -23.32 10.71
N CYS A 498 3.75 -22.36 10.26
CA CYS A 498 2.75 -21.64 11.04
C CYS A 498 1.34 -22.13 10.70
N GLY A 499 0.37 -21.72 11.51
CA GLY A 499 -1.04 -22.08 11.36
C GLY A 499 -1.40 -23.42 11.99
N ALA A 500 -2.70 -23.72 11.99
CA ALA A 500 -3.29 -24.84 12.74
C ALA A 500 -2.65 -26.20 12.42
N GLN A 501 -2.23 -26.41 11.16
CA GLN A 501 -1.60 -27.64 10.68
C GLN A 501 -0.09 -27.53 10.45
N LEU A 502 0.52 -26.38 10.80
CA LEU A 502 1.93 -26.07 10.53
C LEU A 502 2.28 -26.16 9.03
N ASP A 503 1.35 -25.79 8.17
CA ASP A 503 1.44 -25.88 6.71
C ASP A 503 1.22 -24.53 6.01
N LEU A 504 1.27 -23.43 6.76
CA LEU A 504 1.24 -22.06 6.25
C LEU A 504 2.58 -21.36 6.54
N ASP A 505 2.93 -20.41 5.67
CA ASP A 505 4.08 -19.52 5.92
C ASP A 505 3.83 -18.67 7.17
N CYS A 506 4.91 -18.40 7.91
CA CYS A 506 4.88 -17.46 9.02
C CYS A 506 4.85 -16.02 8.49
N ARG A 507 4.53 -15.07 9.37
CA ARG A 507 4.41 -13.64 9.06
C ARG A 507 5.01 -12.85 10.23
N GLY A 508 5.13 -11.54 10.11
CA GLY A 508 5.67 -10.70 11.18
C GLY A 508 7.19 -10.58 11.11
N ALA A 509 7.87 -10.61 12.25
CA ALA A 509 9.31 -10.44 12.34
C ALA A 509 10.13 -11.56 11.65
N ASP A 510 11.12 -11.20 10.85
CA ASP A 510 12.06 -12.11 10.18
C ASP A 510 13.15 -12.61 11.15
N ASN A 511 13.44 -11.82 12.17
CA ASN A 511 14.52 -12.07 13.12
C ASN A 511 14.17 -11.66 14.57
N ALA A 512 15.02 -12.09 15.51
CA ALA A 512 14.76 -11.88 16.94
C ALA A 512 14.80 -10.41 17.37
N GLU A 513 15.57 -9.56 16.68
CA GLU A 513 15.64 -8.13 16.96
C GLU A 513 14.33 -7.45 16.54
N GLU A 514 13.80 -7.75 15.35
CA GLU A 514 12.50 -7.26 14.90
C GLU A 514 11.37 -7.70 15.82
N LEU A 515 11.38 -8.96 16.30
CA LEU A 515 10.38 -9.45 17.25
C LEU A 515 10.43 -8.66 18.57
N GLU A 516 11.63 -8.39 19.09
CA GLU A 516 11.81 -7.57 20.29
C GLU A 516 11.31 -6.14 20.06
N ARG A 517 11.65 -5.53 18.90
CA ARG A 517 11.21 -4.19 18.52
C ARG A 517 9.68 -4.10 18.42
N GLN A 518 9.05 -5.04 17.71
CA GLN A 518 7.60 -5.10 17.55
C GLN A 518 6.91 -5.26 18.90
N ARG A 519 7.39 -6.21 19.71
CA ARG A 519 6.88 -6.47 21.05
C ARG A 519 6.96 -5.22 21.93
N ASP A 520 8.09 -4.52 21.92
CA ASP A 520 8.27 -3.32 22.75
C ASP A 520 7.29 -2.22 22.39
N LYS A 521 7.07 -1.97 21.08
CA LYS A 521 6.10 -0.99 20.59
C LYS A 521 4.67 -1.37 20.97
N ILE A 522 4.26 -2.63 20.76
CA ILE A 522 2.91 -3.12 21.13
C ILE A 522 2.69 -3.00 22.65
N LEU A 523 3.67 -3.41 23.47
CA LEU A 523 3.57 -3.28 24.92
C LEU A 523 3.51 -1.81 25.37
N SER A 524 4.23 -0.91 24.70
CA SER A 524 4.18 0.53 24.99
C SER A 524 2.82 1.12 24.64
N ALA A 525 2.21 0.69 23.53
CA ALA A 525 0.85 1.06 23.15
C ALA A 525 -0.18 0.53 24.17
N LEU A 526 -0.14 -0.76 24.51
CA LEU A 526 -1.08 -1.37 25.45
C LEU A 526 -1.01 -0.78 26.87
N VAL A 527 0.19 -0.40 27.34
CA VAL A 527 0.36 0.27 28.64
C VAL A 527 -0.35 1.62 28.68
N GLU A 528 -0.23 2.43 27.62
CA GLU A 528 -0.84 3.76 27.57
C GLU A 528 -2.33 3.71 27.21
N LEU A 529 -2.75 2.74 26.38
CA LEU A 529 -4.15 2.47 26.06
C LEU A 529 -4.94 2.12 27.33
N ASP A 530 -4.32 1.38 28.25
CA ASP A 530 -4.83 1.08 29.58
C ASP A 530 -6.27 0.53 29.57
N ALA A 531 -6.66 -0.21 28.53
CA ALA A 531 -8.00 -0.78 28.43
C ALA A 531 -8.17 -1.98 29.36
N ASP A 532 -9.38 -2.19 29.86
CA ASP A 532 -9.72 -3.24 30.82
C ASP A 532 -10.08 -4.56 30.11
N VAL A 533 -10.53 -4.47 28.86
CA VAL A 533 -10.62 -5.58 27.89
C VAL A 533 -9.97 -5.11 26.58
N VAL A 534 -9.14 -5.94 25.97
CA VAL A 534 -8.54 -5.70 24.65
C VAL A 534 -8.84 -6.87 23.74
N GLY A 535 -9.55 -6.62 22.64
CA GLY A 535 -9.65 -7.52 21.50
C GLY A 535 -8.45 -7.33 20.58
N LEU A 536 -7.71 -8.40 20.35
CA LEU A 536 -6.53 -8.42 19.50
C LEU A 536 -6.83 -9.10 18.16
N MET A 537 -6.38 -8.49 17.07
CA MET A 537 -6.32 -9.12 15.74
C MET A 537 -4.86 -9.34 15.36
N GLU A 538 -4.60 -10.15 14.32
CA GLU A 538 -3.24 -10.38 13.80
C GLU A 538 -2.28 -11.17 14.71
N MET A 539 -2.79 -12.08 15.54
CA MET A 539 -1.95 -12.95 16.37
C MET A 539 -1.69 -14.29 15.71
N GLU A 540 -0.49 -14.85 15.90
CA GLU A 540 -0.18 -16.22 15.45
C GLU A 540 -1.15 -17.29 15.99
N ASN A 541 -1.50 -18.25 15.12
CA ASN A 541 -2.42 -19.35 15.36
C ASN A 541 -1.76 -20.72 15.18
N SER A 542 -0.61 -20.93 15.83
CA SER A 542 0.14 -22.19 15.77
C SER A 542 -0.02 -23.01 17.05
N PRO A 543 -0.16 -24.35 16.98
CA PRO A 543 -0.20 -25.20 18.16
C PRO A 543 1.00 -25.00 19.09
N GLY A 544 0.74 -24.65 20.36
CA GLY A 544 1.77 -24.46 21.39
C GLY A 544 2.50 -23.12 21.35
N VAL A 545 2.03 -22.17 20.53
CA VAL A 545 2.51 -20.79 20.48
C VAL A 545 1.38 -19.87 20.93
N GLU A 546 1.63 -19.02 21.94
CA GLU A 546 0.59 -18.19 22.55
C GLU A 546 1.03 -16.72 22.67
N PRO A 547 0.81 -15.91 21.61
CA PRO A 547 1.18 -14.48 21.60
C PRO A 547 0.48 -13.65 22.69
N ALA A 548 -0.77 -13.97 23.05
CA ALA A 548 -1.48 -13.23 24.10
C ALA A 548 -0.82 -13.43 25.47
N ALA A 549 -0.34 -14.64 25.77
CA ALA A 549 0.41 -14.91 26.99
C ALA A 549 1.74 -14.15 27.04
N ASP A 550 2.44 -14.02 25.91
CA ASP A 550 3.69 -13.26 25.82
C ASP A 550 3.47 -11.76 26.10
N LEU A 551 2.41 -11.18 25.52
CA LEU A 551 2.01 -9.80 25.78
C LEU A 551 1.60 -9.61 27.25
N VAL A 552 0.81 -10.52 27.82
CA VAL A 552 0.44 -10.48 29.26
C VAL A 552 1.66 -10.55 30.15
N ALA A 553 2.65 -11.39 29.83
CA ALA A 553 3.88 -11.46 30.60
C ALA A 553 4.65 -10.13 30.56
N GLY A 554 4.76 -9.50 29.39
CA GLY A 554 5.39 -8.18 29.23
C GLY A 554 4.64 -7.05 29.95
N LEU A 555 3.31 -7.03 29.86
CA LEU A 555 2.47 -6.07 30.56
C LEU A 555 2.61 -6.21 32.07
N ASN A 556 2.57 -7.44 32.59
CA ASN A 556 2.70 -7.71 34.01
C ASN A 556 4.11 -7.44 34.56
N GLU A 557 5.14 -7.53 33.73
CA GLU A 557 6.48 -7.06 34.09
C GLU A 557 6.53 -5.52 34.25
N ARG A 558 5.86 -4.79 33.34
CA ARG A 558 5.83 -3.32 33.33
C ARG A 558 4.91 -2.72 34.39
N LEU A 559 3.74 -3.33 34.62
CA LEU A 559 2.65 -2.79 35.44
C LEU A 559 2.49 -3.48 36.80
N GLY A 560 3.05 -4.68 36.96
CA GLY A 560 2.93 -5.50 38.15
C GLY A 560 2.22 -6.84 37.87
N ALA A 561 2.67 -7.89 38.55
CA ALA A 561 2.15 -9.24 38.35
C ALA A 561 0.64 -9.32 38.63
N GLY A 562 -0.10 -9.94 37.70
CA GLY A 562 -1.56 -10.11 37.81
C GLY A 562 -2.39 -8.90 37.39
N THR A 563 -1.78 -7.86 36.79
CA THR A 563 -2.51 -6.70 36.27
C THR A 563 -3.37 -7.07 35.06
N TYR A 564 -2.81 -7.85 34.13
CA TYR A 564 -3.50 -8.39 32.96
C TYR A 564 -3.51 -9.92 32.99
N ASN A 565 -4.51 -10.49 32.35
CA ASN A 565 -4.65 -11.89 32.01
C ASN A 565 -5.21 -12.02 30.57
N TYR A 566 -5.30 -13.23 30.03
CA TYR A 566 -5.80 -13.49 28.67
C TYR A 566 -6.80 -14.66 28.66
N ILE A 567 -7.56 -14.78 27.57
CA ILE A 567 -8.41 -15.95 27.31
C ILE A 567 -7.61 -16.94 26.47
N ASP A 568 -7.29 -18.10 27.05
CA ASP A 568 -6.62 -19.19 26.33
C ASP A 568 -7.65 -19.96 25.49
N THR A 569 -7.62 -19.73 24.19
CA THR A 569 -8.52 -20.38 23.22
C THR A 569 -7.89 -21.60 22.56
N GLY A 570 -6.57 -21.80 22.72
CA GLY A 570 -5.81 -22.66 21.83
C GLY A 570 -5.88 -22.21 20.37
N VAL A 571 -5.86 -23.16 19.44
CA VAL A 571 -5.96 -22.89 18.00
C VAL A 571 -7.42 -22.69 17.61
N VAL A 572 -7.72 -21.59 16.91
CA VAL A 572 -9.06 -21.26 16.42
C VAL A 572 -9.01 -21.06 14.91
N GLY A 573 -9.84 -21.81 14.16
CA GLY A 573 -9.85 -21.77 12.70
C GLY A 573 -8.62 -22.44 12.08
N THR A 574 -8.37 -22.11 10.80
CA THR A 574 -7.32 -22.77 9.99
C THR A 574 -6.21 -21.85 9.50
N ASP A 575 -6.43 -20.53 9.47
CA ASP A 575 -5.42 -19.56 9.03
C ASP A 575 -4.24 -19.45 10.01
N ALA A 576 -3.14 -18.86 9.54
CA ALA A 576 -1.96 -18.58 10.38
C ALA A 576 -2.22 -17.48 11.41
N ILE A 577 -3.26 -16.67 11.21
CA ILE A 577 -3.69 -15.60 12.12
C ILE A 577 -4.97 -16.01 12.84
N ARG A 578 -5.08 -15.62 14.12
CA ARG A 578 -6.32 -15.62 14.92
C ARG A 578 -6.53 -14.28 15.62
N VAL A 579 -7.72 -14.14 16.19
CA VAL A 579 -8.07 -13.08 17.14
C VAL A 579 -7.94 -13.58 18.59
N GLY A 580 -7.98 -12.69 19.58
CA GLY A 580 -8.02 -13.08 20.99
C GLY A 580 -8.25 -11.93 21.97
N PHE A 581 -8.14 -12.22 23.27
CA PHE A 581 -8.49 -11.28 24.34
C PHE A 581 -7.39 -11.12 25.39
N LEU A 582 -7.14 -9.87 25.80
CA LEU A 582 -6.52 -9.51 27.07
C LEU A 582 -7.57 -8.87 27.98
N TYR A 583 -7.42 -8.99 29.30
CA TYR A 583 -8.29 -8.31 30.25
C TYR A 583 -7.60 -8.04 31.58
N LYS A 584 -8.08 -7.04 32.33
CA LYS A 584 -7.63 -6.77 33.71
C LYS A 584 -8.52 -7.49 34.73
N PRO A 585 -8.05 -8.56 35.39
CA PRO A 585 -8.86 -9.31 36.38
C PRO A 585 -9.29 -8.48 37.60
N GLY A 586 -8.66 -7.32 37.84
CA GLY A 586 -9.07 -6.38 38.88
C GLY A 586 -10.29 -5.52 38.52
N VAL A 587 -10.68 -5.46 37.25
CA VAL A 587 -11.80 -4.63 36.74
C VAL A 587 -12.91 -5.51 36.18
N VAL A 588 -12.57 -6.56 35.44
CA VAL A 588 -13.55 -7.47 34.81
C VAL A 588 -13.20 -8.94 35.04
N ARG A 589 -14.19 -9.82 34.94
CA ARG A 589 -14.02 -11.29 34.99
C ARG A 589 -14.73 -11.95 33.82
N PRO A 590 -14.10 -12.89 33.11
CA PRO A 590 -14.81 -13.72 32.13
C PRO A 590 -15.95 -14.49 32.79
N ALA A 591 -17.14 -14.40 32.22
CA ALA A 591 -18.34 -15.12 32.64
C ALA A 591 -18.64 -16.24 31.64
N GLY A 592 -18.68 -17.48 32.13
CA GLY A 592 -18.91 -18.66 31.29
C GLY A 592 -17.76 -18.97 30.33
N ASP A 593 -18.02 -19.90 29.42
CA ASP A 593 -17.10 -20.27 28.34
C ASP A 593 -17.16 -19.24 27.20
N PHE A 594 -16.06 -19.08 26.46
CA PHE A 594 -16.07 -18.32 25.21
C PHE A 594 -16.84 -19.08 24.12
N ALA A 595 -17.30 -18.34 23.11
CA ALA A 595 -17.94 -18.90 21.93
C ALA A 595 -17.20 -18.47 20.65
N VAL A 596 -17.30 -19.29 19.60
CA VAL A 596 -16.67 -19.04 18.29
C VAL A 596 -17.73 -19.10 17.20
N LEU A 597 -17.70 -18.14 16.28
CA LEU A 597 -18.47 -18.20 15.03
C LEU A 597 -17.51 -18.55 13.88
N ASP A 598 -17.81 -19.67 13.23
CA ASP A 598 -17.14 -20.18 12.03
C ASP A 598 -18.17 -20.86 11.10
N SER A 599 -17.69 -21.46 10.01
CA SER A 599 -18.56 -22.12 9.03
C SER A 599 -19.30 -23.35 9.56
N SER A 600 -18.88 -23.91 10.70
CA SER A 600 -19.57 -25.03 11.36
C SER A 600 -20.80 -24.58 12.16
N VAL A 601 -20.81 -23.32 12.59
CA VAL A 601 -21.93 -22.68 13.28
C VAL A 601 -22.88 -22.04 12.28
N ASP A 602 -22.35 -21.22 11.37
CA ASP A 602 -23.11 -20.62 10.26
C ASP A 602 -22.32 -20.70 8.95
N PRO A 603 -22.80 -21.42 7.92
CA PRO A 603 -22.08 -21.58 6.66
C PRO A 603 -21.88 -20.29 5.85
N ARG A 604 -22.59 -19.18 6.18
CA ARG A 604 -22.31 -17.86 5.60
C ARG A 604 -20.97 -17.30 6.08
N PHE A 605 -20.51 -17.68 7.27
CA PHE A 605 -19.21 -17.27 7.80
C PHE A 605 -18.10 -18.17 7.24
N VAL A 606 -17.55 -17.80 6.07
CA VAL A 606 -16.50 -18.58 5.39
C VAL A 606 -15.15 -18.41 6.10
N ASP A 607 -14.82 -19.33 7.00
CA ASP A 607 -13.64 -19.31 7.88
C ASP A 607 -12.31 -19.66 7.18
N THR A 608 -12.34 -19.99 5.90
CA THR A 608 -11.14 -20.03 5.02
C THR A 608 -10.82 -18.66 4.41
N LYS A 609 -11.69 -17.67 4.60
CA LYS A 609 -11.52 -16.29 4.12
C LYS A 609 -11.45 -15.30 5.30
N SER A 610 -12.40 -15.39 6.23
CA SER A 610 -12.44 -14.60 7.46
C SER A 610 -11.86 -15.40 8.61
N ARG A 611 -11.25 -14.73 9.60
CA ARG A 611 -10.82 -15.41 10.82
C ARG A 611 -12.07 -15.65 11.67
N PRO A 612 -12.25 -16.83 12.28
CA PRO A 612 -13.39 -17.06 13.17
C PRO A 612 -13.51 -15.96 14.23
N MET A 613 -14.73 -15.50 14.45
CA MET A 613 -15.01 -14.49 15.48
C MET A 613 -14.94 -15.14 16.86
N LEU A 614 -14.27 -14.47 17.81
CA LEU A 614 -14.19 -14.92 19.19
C LEU A 614 -15.07 -14.04 20.08
N THR A 615 -15.94 -14.66 20.87
CA THR A 615 -16.91 -13.98 21.73
C THR A 615 -16.72 -14.39 23.18
N GLN A 616 -16.62 -13.42 24.08
CA GLN A 616 -16.53 -13.64 25.52
C GLN A 616 -17.38 -12.61 26.28
N THR A 617 -18.11 -13.08 27.28
CA THR A 617 -18.83 -12.24 28.22
C THR A 617 -17.95 -11.87 29.41
N PHE A 618 -18.02 -10.62 29.84
CA PHE A 618 -17.28 -10.10 30.99
C PHE A 618 -18.23 -9.48 32.03
N ASP A 619 -18.02 -9.81 33.30
CA ASP A 619 -18.64 -9.16 34.45
C ASP A 619 -17.72 -8.06 34.96
N GLU A 620 -18.23 -6.83 35.07
CA GLU A 620 -17.57 -5.76 35.81
C GLU A 620 -17.55 -6.12 37.30
N VAL A 621 -16.35 -6.17 37.87
CA VAL A 621 -16.11 -6.58 39.27
C VAL A 621 -16.81 -5.65 40.26
N MET A 622 -16.84 -4.35 39.96
CA MET A 622 -17.34 -3.32 40.88
C MET A 622 -18.87 -3.27 40.96
N THR A 623 -19.56 -3.45 39.83
CA THR A 623 -21.01 -3.22 39.72
C THR A 623 -21.81 -4.49 39.48
N GLY A 624 -21.17 -5.54 38.94
CA GLY A 624 -21.87 -6.71 38.40
C GLY A 624 -22.55 -6.44 37.05
N GLY A 625 -22.31 -5.29 36.42
CA GLY A 625 -22.68 -5.02 35.03
C GLY A 625 -21.99 -6.01 34.10
N ARG A 626 -22.64 -6.32 32.98
CA ARG A 626 -22.18 -7.36 32.06
C ARG A 626 -22.11 -6.83 30.63
N VAL A 627 -21.17 -7.34 29.86
CA VAL A 627 -21.09 -7.08 28.42
C VAL A 627 -20.53 -8.30 27.70
N THR A 628 -21.13 -8.68 26.58
CA THR A 628 -20.57 -9.65 25.65
C THR A 628 -19.77 -8.91 24.59
N VAL A 629 -18.48 -9.24 24.46
CA VAL A 629 -17.57 -8.63 23.48
C VAL A 629 -17.21 -9.68 22.42
N SER A 630 -17.27 -9.29 21.15
CA SER A 630 -17.02 -10.16 19.99
C SER A 630 -15.96 -9.56 19.08
N VAL A 631 -14.79 -10.22 18.99
CA VAL A 631 -13.64 -9.77 18.20
C VAL A 631 -13.66 -10.41 16.82
N ASN A 632 -13.60 -9.56 15.79
CA ASN A 632 -13.66 -9.94 14.39
C ASN A 632 -12.39 -9.61 13.64
N HIS A 633 -12.12 -10.40 12.60
CA HIS A 633 -11.14 -10.06 11.59
C HIS A 633 -11.58 -10.67 10.24
N LEU A 634 -12.37 -9.89 9.50
CA LEU A 634 -12.98 -10.33 8.24
C LEU A 634 -11.97 -10.30 7.08
N LYS A 635 -12.35 -10.92 5.97
CA LYS A 635 -11.51 -11.03 4.77
C LYS A 635 -11.07 -9.66 4.22
N SER A 636 -9.79 -9.52 3.90
CA SER A 636 -9.22 -8.29 3.32
C SER A 636 -9.71 -7.99 1.90
N LYS A 637 -9.83 -6.69 1.56
CA LYS A 637 -10.32 -6.21 0.25
C LYS A 637 -9.31 -6.40 -0.91
N GLY A 638 -8.03 -6.64 -0.58
CA GLY A 638 -6.94 -6.76 -1.57
C GLY A 638 -6.67 -8.18 -2.08
N SER A 639 -7.29 -9.21 -1.49
CA SER A 639 -7.18 -10.60 -1.96
C SER A 639 -8.38 -10.99 -2.79
N ASP A 640 -8.22 -11.85 -3.80
CA ASP A 640 -9.35 -12.31 -4.60
C ASP A 640 -10.32 -13.24 -3.85
N CYS A 641 -11.59 -13.16 -4.23
CA CYS A 641 -12.67 -14.08 -3.87
C CYS A 641 -13.43 -14.58 -5.12
N ASP A 642 -12.75 -14.59 -6.28
CA ASP A 642 -13.32 -15.01 -7.57
C ASP A 642 -13.88 -16.44 -7.51
N GLU A 643 -13.22 -17.33 -6.76
CA GLU A 643 -13.66 -18.72 -6.58
C GLU A 643 -15.02 -18.85 -5.87
N LEU A 644 -15.41 -17.83 -5.10
CA LEU A 644 -16.71 -17.71 -4.43
C LEU A 644 -17.72 -16.92 -5.27
N GLY A 645 -17.33 -16.41 -6.43
CA GLY A 645 -18.16 -15.55 -7.26
C GLY A 645 -18.31 -14.12 -6.73
N ASP A 646 -17.32 -13.65 -5.96
CA ASP A 646 -17.31 -12.34 -5.29
C ASP A 646 -16.06 -11.52 -5.67
N PRO A 647 -15.90 -11.17 -6.96
CA PRO A 647 -14.82 -10.31 -7.43
C PRO A 647 -15.04 -8.85 -7.02
N ASP A 648 -14.01 -8.02 -7.13
CA ASP A 648 -14.17 -6.57 -7.14
C ASP A 648 -15.09 -6.15 -8.32
N THR A 649 -16.20 -5.48 -7.99
CA THR A 649 -17.20 -5.04 -8.97
C THR A 649 -16.94 -3.62 -9.49
N GLY A 650 -15.93 -2.93 -8.96
CA GLY A 650 -15.60 -1.55 -9.32
C GLY A 650 -16.58 -0.53 -8.73
N ASP A 651 -17.23 -0.85 -7.61
CA ASP A 651 -18.14 0.03 -6.86
C ASP A 651 -17.44 0.75 -5.68
N GLY A 652 -16.13 0.55 -5.51
CA GLY A 652 -15.35 1.11 -4.42
C GLY A 652 -15.21 0.20 -3.19
N GLN A 653 -15.96 -0.91 -3.12
CA GLN A 653 -15.92 -1.82 -1.98
C GLN A 653 -14.78 -2.83 -2.06
N GLY A 654 -14.10 -2.95 -3.19
CA GLY A 654 -13.00 -3.89 -3.41
C GLY A 654 -13.46 -5.35 -3.44
N ASN A 655 -12.52 -6.29 -3.41
CA ASN A 655 -12.84 -7.72 -3.47
C ASN A 655 -13.56 -8.21 -2.21
N CYS A 656 -14.18 -9.39 -2.32
CA CYS A 656 -14.74 -10.13 -1.21
C CYS A 656 -15.86 -9.38 -0.46
N ASN A 657 -16.57 -8.45 -1.11
CA ASN A 657 -17.59 -7.63 -0.46
C ASN A 657 -18.80 -8.50 -0.04
N LEU A 658 -19.34 -9.31 -0.95
CA LEU A 658 -20.49 -10.19 -0.64
C LEU A 658 -20.16 -11.20 0.48
N THR A 659 -18.91 -11.68 0.52
CA THR A 659 -18.40 -12.59 1.54
C THR A 659 -18.34 -11.91 2.90
N ARG A 660 -17.87 -10.65 2.95
CA ARG A 660 -17.90 -9.83 4.17
C ARG A 660 -19.33 -9.53 4.62
N THR A 661 -20.24 -9.21 3.69
CA THR A 661 -21.66 -8.95 3.99
C THR A 661 -22.34 -10.19 4.57
N ALA A 662 -22.14 -11.36 3.97
CA ALA A 662 -22.69 -12.61 4.49
C ALA A 662 -22.14 -12.97 5.88
N ALA A 663 -20.86 -12.69 6.14
CA ALA A 663 -20.27 -12.85 7.46
C ALA A 663 -20.89 -11.88 8.48
N ALA A 664 -21.13 -10.62 8.10
CA ALA A 664 -21.82 -9.64 8.93
C ALA A 664 -23.24 -10.07 9.31
N GLU A 665 -24.02 -10.60 8.36
CA GLU A 665 -25.34 -11.18 8.65
C GLU A 665 -25.26 -12.38 9.61
N ALA A 666 -24.25 -13.24 9.45
CA ALA A 666 -24.02 -14.36 10.37
C ALA A 666 -23.65 -13.90 11.79
N ILE A 667 -22.91 -12.79 11.92
CA ILE A 667 -22.59 -12.18 13.22
C ILE A 667 -23.88 -11.74 13.92
N VAL A 668 -24.78 -11.05 13.21
CA VAL A 668 -26.07 -10.59 13.76
C VAL A 668 -26.88 -11.78 14.29
N ASP A 669 -27.04 -12.83 13.47
CA ASP A 669 -27.84 -13.99 13.85
C ASP A 669 -27.20 -14.79 15.00
N PHE A 670 -25.87 -14.93 15.00
CA PHE A 670 -25.13 -15.62 16.07
C PHE A 670 -25.26 -14.92 17.42
N LEU A 671 -25.15 -13.59 17.45
CA LEU A 671 -25.24 -12.83 18.70
C LEU A 671 -26.67 -12.73 19.24
N ALA A 672 -27.67 -12.82 18.36
CA ALA A 672 -29.07 -12.88 18.77
C ALA A 672 -29.42 -14.16 19.57
N ASP A 673 -28.65 -15.24 19.41
CA ASP A 673 -28.85 -16.53 20.08
C ASP A 673 -28.18 -16.63 21.47
N ASP A 674 -27.58 -15.55 21.99
CA ASP A 674 -26.81 -15.52 23.25
C ASP A 674 -25.79 -16.69 23.35
N PRO A 675 -24.76 -16.68 22.50
CA PRO A 675 -23.90 -17.84 22.29
C PRO A 675 -22.99 -18.17 23.48
N THR A 676 -22.82 -17.23 24.41
CA THR A 676 -22.09 -17.43 25.67
C THR A 676 -23.03 -17.78 26.84
N HIS A 677 -24.35 -17.82 26.59
CA HIS A 677 -25.38 -18.04 27.60
C HIS A 677 -25.30 -17.05 28.78
N SER A 678 -25.01 -15.80 28.43
CA SER A 678 -24.82 -14.70 29.36
C SER A 678 -26.11 -14.27 30.05
N GLY A 679 -27.27 -14.45 29.38
CA GLY A 679 -28.55 -13.91 29.81
C GLY A 679 -28.63 -12.38 29.78
N ASP A 680 -27.60 -11.71 29.26
CA ASP A 680 -27.51 -10.26 29.17
C ASP A 680 -27.61 -9.81 27.71
N PRO A 681 -28.41 -8.78 27.40
CA PRO A 681 -28.60 -8.35 26.02
C PRO A 681 -27.43 -7.54 25.47
N ASP A 682 -26.49 -7.06 26.27
CA ASP A 682 -25.48 -6.10 25.86
C ASP A 682 -24.37 -6.74 25.01
N GLN A 683 -24.36 -6.38 23.72
CA GLN A 683 -23.44 -6.92 22.72
C GLN A 683 -22.56 -5.81 22.14
N LEU A 684 -21.25 -6.03 22.15
CA LEU A 684 -20.25 -5.17 21.53
C LEU A 684 -19.44 -5.96 20.49
N VAL A 685 -19.59 -5.60 19.23
CA VAL A 685 -18.78 -6.11 18.12
C VAL A 685 -17.58 -5.18 17.95
N ILE A 686 -16.37 -5.73 18.00
CA ILE A 686 -15.13 -5.00 17.74
C ILE A 686 -14.26 -5.73 16.72
N GLY A 687 -13.35 -5.01 16.06
CA GLY A 687 -12.30 -5.61 15.23
C GLY A 687 -12.21 -5.07 13.81
N ASP A 688 -11.26 -5.62 13.04
CA ASP A 688 -11.02 -5.28 11.64
C ASP A 688 -12.06 -5.98 10.77
N LEU A 689 -13.12 -5.26 10.41
CA LEU A 689 -14.17 -5.74 9.52
C LEU A 689 -13.76 -5.63 8.04
N ASN A 690 -12.56 -5.08 7.76
CA ASN A 690 -12.05 -4.81 6.42
C ASN A 690 -13.08 -4.10 5.52
N SER A 691 -13.93 -3.26 6.11
CA SER A 691 -15.01 -2.53 5.43
C SER A 691 -15.13 -1.12 5.97
N TYR A 692 -15.28 -0.15 5.06
CA TYR A 692 -15.55 1.24 5.43
C TYR A 692 -17.04 1.43 5.80
N ASP A 693 -17.38 2.54 6.44
CA ASP A 693 -18.64 2.72 7.17
C ASP A 693 -19.92 2.80 6.31
N HIS A 694 -19.81 3.10 5.01
CA HIS A 694 -20.92 3.06 4.04
C HIS A 694 -20.94 1.76 3.23
N GLU A 695 -20.11 0.77 3.55
CA GLU A 695 -20.08 -0.49 2.81
C GLU A 695 -21.14 -1.48 3.29
N ASP A 696 -21.56 -2.35 2.39
CA ASP A 696 -22.63 -3.35 2.61
C ASP A 696 -22.47 -4.16 3.91
N PRO A 697 -21.26 -4.57 4.36
CA PRO A 697 -21.10 -5.29 5.63
C PRO A 697 -21.48 -4.46 6.86
N ILE A 698 -21.24 -3.16 6.84
CA ILE A 698 -21.59 -2.26 7.95
C ILE A 698 -23.09 -1.97 7.93
N ASP A 699 -23.67 -1.80 6.74
CA ASP A 699 -25.12 -1.70 6.54
C ASP A 699 -25.88 -2.95 7.03
N ALA A 700 -25.30 -4.14 6.85
CA ALA A 700 -25.87 -5.39 7.35
C ALA A 700 -25.91 -5.42 8.88
N LEU A 701 -24.84 -4.99 9.56
CA LEU A 701 -24.79 -4.87 11.02
C LEU A 701 -25.77 -3.79 11.53
N ALA A 702 -25.83 -2.65 10.85
CA ALA A 702 -26.77 -1.57 11.18
C ALA A 702 -28.23 -2.02 11.05
N THR A 703 -28.55 -2.75 9.98
CA THR A 703 -29.87 -3.40 9.77
C THR A 703 -30.16 -4.43 10.87
N GLY A 704 -29.12 -5.11 11.37
CA GLY A 704 -29.17 -6.02 12.52
C GLY A 704 -29.36 -5.33 13.87
N GLY A 705 -29.41 -3.99 13.92
CA GLY A 705 -29.64 -3.23 15.15
C GLY A 705 -28.38 -2.83 15.91
N PHE A 706 -27.21 -2.89 15.26
CA PHE A 706 -25.97 -2.36 15.79
C PHE A 706 -25.76 -0.90 15.39
N THR A 707 -25.14 -0.12 16.28
CA THR A 707 -24.79 1.28 16.05
C THR A 707 -23.27 1.38 15.96
N ASP A 708 -22.76 1.98 14.89
CA ASP A 708 -21.34 2.30 14.75
C ASP A 708 -20.96 3.42 15.72
N LEU A 709 -20.16 3.06 16.73
CA LEU A 709 -19.71 3.98 17.77
C LEU A 709 -18.61 4.91 17.28
N VAL A 710 -17.79 4.46 16.33
CA VAL A 710 -16.73 5.30 15.74
C VAL A 710 -17.38 6.46 15.00
N ARG A 711 -18.37 6.20 14.14
CA ARG A 711 -19.14 7.26 13.47
C ARG A 711 -19.93 8.12 14.46
N GLN A 712 -20.55 7.52 15.47
CA GLN A 712 -21.38 8.25 16.44
C GLN A 712 -20.58 9.28 17.25
N PHE A 713 -19.34 8.97 17.65
CA PHE A 713 -18.53 9.82 18.51
C PHE A 713 -17.43 10.61 17.76
N GLY A 714 -16.83 10.01 16.73
CA GLY A 714 -15.81 10.64 15.87
C GLY A 714 -16.38 11.44 14.70
N GLY A 715 -17.61 11.13 14.27
CA GLY A 715 -18.27 11.76 13.14
C GLY A 715 -17.90 11.15 11.78
N GLU A 716 -18.38 11.77 10.70
CA GLU A 716 -18.23 11.29 9.32
C GLU A 716 -16.77 11.13 8.85
N PHE A 717 -15.88 11.93 9.41
CA PHE A 717 -14.48 12.03 9.01
C PHE A 717 -13.55 11.28 9.96
N ALA A 718 -14.09 10.35 10.76
CA ALA A 718 -13.33 9.45 11.59
C ALA A 718 -12.42 8.55 10.72
N TYR A 719 -11.29 8.10 11.27
CA TYR A 719 -10.33 7.29 10.56
C TYR A 719 -9.41 6.54 11.51
N GLY A 720 -8.88 5.40 11.06
CA GLY A 720 -7.86 4.64 11.78
C GLY A 720 -6.89 3.92 10.86
N TYR A 721 -7.00 4.17 9.56
CA TYR A 721 -6.25 3.50 8.50
C TYR A 721 -6.07 4.45 7.30
N VAL A 722 -4.92 4.37 6.64
CA VAL A 722 -4.62 5.13 5.42
C VAL A 722 -4.19 4.15 4.33
N PHE A 723 -4.81 4.25 3.15
CA PHE A 723 -4.48 3.44 1.99
C PHE A 723 -4.61 4.25 0.70
N ASP A 724 -3.56 4.23 -0.13
CA ASP A 724 -3.48 5.00 -1.38
C ASP A 724 -3.82 6.49 -1.18
N GLY A 725 -3.23 7.06 -0.14
CA GLY A 725 -3.39 8.46 0.24
C GLY A 725 -4.78 8.84 0.76
N GLN A 726 -5.62 7.87 1.10
CA GLN A 726 -7.00 8.09 1.52
C GLN A 726 -7.23 7.54 2.93
N ALA A 727 -7.80 8.36 3.80
CA ALA A 727 -8.09 8.01 5.19
C ALA A 727 -9.48 7.38 5.34
N GLY A 728 -9.61 6.46 6.28
CA GLY A 728 -10.89 5.89 6.73
C GLY A 728 -10.64 4.92 7.87
N TYR A 729 -11.66 4.20 8.33
CA TYR A 729 -11.49 3.17 9.36
C TYR A 729 -12.04 1.83 8.89
N LEU A 730 -11.28 0.76 9.22
CA LEU A 730 -11.65 -0.63 8.99
C LEU A 730 -11.87 -1.37 10.32
N ASP A 731 -11.32 -0.83 11.40
CA ASP A 731 -11.53 -1.30 12.77
C ASP A 731 -12.75 -0.59 13.34
N HIS A 732 -13.73 -1.38 13.74
CA HIS A 732 -15.00 -0.88 14.23
C HIS A 732 -15.18 -1.18 15.71
N ALA A 733 -16.04 -0.38 16.34
CA ALA A 733 -16.76 -0.76 17.54
C ALA A 733 -18.25 -0.53 17.31
N LEU A 734 -19.06 -1.59 17.30
CA LEU A 734 -20.50 -1.50 17.10
C LEU A 734 -21.24 -2.08 18.30
N SER A 735 -22.13 -1.29 18.90
CA SER A 735 -22.97 -1.74 20.00
C SER A 735 -24.39 -1.97 19.56
N ASN A 736 -25.04 -3.02 20.08
CA ASN A 736 -26.48 -3.16 19.88
C ASN A 736 -27.26 -2.12 20.71
N SER A 737 -28.59 -2.08 20.49
CA SER A 737 -29.46 -1.07 21.11
C SER A 737 -29.46 -1.05 22.65
N SER A 738 -29.25 -2.18 23.34
CA SER A 738 -29.23 -2.22 24.81
C SER A 738 -27.94 -1.64 25.39
N LEU A 739 -26.80 -1.90 24.73
CA LEU A 739 -25.51 -1.37 25.15
C LEU A 739 -25.29 0.09 24.74
N THR A 740 -25.85 0.55 23.61
CA THR A 740 -25.59 1.89 23.06
C THR A 740 -25.82 3.01 24.07
N GLY A 741 -26.86 2.89 24.91
CA GLY A 741 -27.17 3.88 25.96
C GLY A 741 -26.20 3.89 27.14
N GLN A 742 -25.32 2.90 27.24
CA GLN A 742 -24.32 2.69 28.27
C GLN A 742 -22.91 3.06 27.77
N VAL A 743 -22.76 3.44 26.49
CA VAL A 743 -21.50 3.91 25.93
C VAL A 743 -21.30 5.38 26.31
N SER A 744 -20.22 5.66 27.03
CA SER A 744 -19.82 7.01 27.47
C SER A 744 -18.95 7.75 26.44
N GLY A 745 -18.27 7.01 25.56
CA GLY A 745 -17.45 7.54 24.48
C GLY A 745 -16.79 6.44 23.65
N ALA A 746 -16.41 6.77 22.42
CA ALA A 746 -15.55 5.95 21.58
C ALA A 746 -14.62 6.86 20.76
N ALA A 747 -13.38 6.42 20.51
CA ALA A 747 -12.42 7.15 19.69
C ALA A 747 -11.26 6.25 19.23
N GLU A 748 -10.76 6.52 18.04
CA GLU A 748 -9.49 5.99 17.56
C GLU A 748 -8.30 6.69 18.23
N TRP A 749 -7.23 5.94 18.44
CA TRP A 749 -5.98 6.49 18.95
C TRP A 749 -4.95 6.61 17.83
N HIS A 750 -4.83 7.81 17.27
CA HIS A 750 -3.99 8.13 16.10
C HIS A 750 -2.48 8.08 16.37
N ILE A 751 -1.93 6.89 16.58
CA ILE A 751 -0.51 6.65 16.80
C ILE A 751 0.14 5.80 15.71
N ASN A 752 -0.65 5.26 14.77
CA ASN A 752 -0.23 4.28 13.79
C ASN A 752 -0.49 4.75 12.36
N ALA A 753 -1.75 5.04 12.03
CA ALA A 753 -2.17 5.31 10.66
C ALA A 753 -1.36 6.44 10.03
N ASP A 754 -1.12 7.51 10.81
CA ASP A 754 -0.44 8.75 10.42
C ASP A 754 1.10 8.70 10.43
N GLU A 755 1.70 7.59 10.88
CA GLU A 755 3.15 7.46 10.98
C GLU A 755 3.70 6.73 9.75
N PRO A 756 4.80 7.20 9.14
CA PRO A 756 5.45 6.48 8.06
C PRO A 756 6.05 5.15 8.57
N ASP A 757 5.99 4.13 7.72
CA ASP A 757 6.48 2.78 7.98
C ASP A 757 8.00 2.72 8.26
N ILE A 758 8.78 3.69 7.79
CA ILE A 758 10.18 3.85 8.17
C ILE A 758 10.41 3.80 9.70
N LEU A 759 9.41 4.18 10.51
CA LEU A 759 9.43 4.20 11.98
C LEU A 759 8.96 2.90 12.65
N ASP A 760 8.53 1.91 11.88
CA ASP A 760 8.05 0.63 12.38
C ASP A 760 9.18 -0.23 12.97
N TYR A 761 8.87 -1.48 13.27
CA TYR A 761 9.81 -2.42 13.88
C TYR A 761 10.76 -3.09 12.87
N ASP A 762 10.39 -3.11 11.59
CA ASP A 762 11.02 -3.90 10.54
C ASP A 762 12.42 -3.34 10.21
N THR A 763 13.38 -4.23 9.97
CA THR A 763 14.77 -3.85 9.62
C THR A 763 15.08 -4.14 8.15
N SER A 764 14.17 -4.80 7.44
CA SER A 764 14.35 -5.15 6.05
C SER A 764 14.46 -3.89 5.20
N PHE A 765 15.41 -3.92 4.26
CA PHE A 765 15.66 -2.80 3.35
C PHE A 765 16.07 -1.47 4.01
N LYS A 766 16.39 -1.43 5.32
CA LYS A 766 16.87 -0.23 6.02
C LYS A 766 18.39 -0.27 6.24
N PRO A 767 19.18 0.63 5.62
CA PRO A 767 20.61 0.78 5.93
C PRO A 767 20.84 1.25 7.38
N ASP A 768 22.02 0.98 7.97
CA ASP A 768 22.31 1.27 9.40
C ASP A 768 21.84 2.66 9.91
N PRO A 769 22.00 3.79 9.19
CA PRO A 769 21.52 5.08 9.68
C PRO A 769 19.99 5.22 9.71
N ILE A 770 19.29 4.53 8.80
CA ILE A 770 17.82 4.50 8.72
C ILE A 770 17.28 3.52 9.78
N ASP A 771 17.89 2.34 9.92
CA ASP A 771 17.54 1.37 10.95
C ASP A 771 17.66 1.95 12.36
N ALA A 772 18.64 2.84 12.58
CA ALA A 772 18.82 3.55 13.84
C ALA A 772 17.69 4.55 14.20
N ILE A 773 16.72 4.80 13.31
CA ILE A 773 15.56 5.69 13.53
C ILE A 773 14.40 4.93 14.24
N TYR A 774 14.68 3.76 14.81
CA TYR A 774 13.76 3.06 15.69
C TYR A 774 13.64 3.73 17.08
N ALA A 775 12.42 3.74 17.64
CA ALA A 775 12.15 4.07 19.03
C ALA A 775 11.20 3.03 19.66
N PRO A 776 11.46 2.53 20.89
CA PRO A 776 10.62 1.56 21.58
C PRO A 776 9.37 2.20 22.23
N ASP A 777 8.75 3.15 21.53
CA ASP A 777 7.54 3.86 21.92
C ASP A 777 6.31 3.31 21.18
N GLN A 778 5.11 3.81 21.49
CA GLN A 778 3.84 3.30 20.95
C GLN A 778 3.62 3.60 19.47
N TYR A 779 4.28 4.61 18.91
CA TYR A 779 3.98 5.12 17.57
C TYR A 779 4.42 4.12 16.50
N ARG A 780 3.60 3.93 15.46
CA ARG A 780 3.83 2.92 14.42
C ARG A 780 4.07 1.52 15.00
N SER A 781 3.31 1.17 16.04
CA SER A 781 3.24 -0.21 16.55
C SER A 781 2.43 -1.12 15.63
N SER A 782 1.58 -0.52 14.80
CA SER A 782 0.74 -1.16 13.78
C SER A 782 0.56 -0.22 12.58
N ASP A 783 -0.10 -0.70 11.53
CA ASP A 783 -0.67 0.10 10.45
C ASP A 783 -2.12 0.54 10.73
N HIS A 784 -2.73 0.01 11.79
CA HIS A 784 -4.07 0.35 12.24
C HIS A 784 -4.03 1.11 13.57
N ASP A 785 -4.81 2.18 13.70
CA ASP A 785 -5.06 2.82 14.99
C ASP A 785 -5.99 1.95 15.86
N ALA A 786 -5.75 1.92 17.17
CA ALA A 786 -6.63 1.20 18.09
C ALA A 786 -7.93 1.97 18.34
N VAL A 787 -9.06 1.28 18.40
CA VAL A 787 -10.36 1.86 18.79
C VAL A 787 -10.58 1.62 20.27
N LEU A 788 -10.87 2.67 21.04
CA LEU A 788 -11.16 2.60 22.48
C LEU A 788 -12.61 3.00 22.74
N VAL A 789 -13.29 2.26 23.62
CA VAL A 789 -14.70 2.48 24.01
C VAL A 789 -14.80 2.53 25.53
N GLY A 790 -15.53 3.51 26.07
CA GLY A 790 -15.83 3.63 27.49
C GLY A 790 -17.26 3.20 27.79
N LEU A 791 -17.46 2.31 28.76
CA LEU A 791 -18.74 1.72 29.11
C LEU A 791 -19.11 2.01 30.58
N ASP A 792 -20.35 2.42 30.81
CA ASP A 792 -20.99 2.55 32.13
C ASP A 792 -22.05 1.44 32.26
N LEU A 793 -21.60 0.23 32.57
CA LEU A 793 -22.45 -0.96 32.54
C LEU A 793 -23.49 -0.95 33.65
N THR A 794 -24.74 -1.18 33.26
CA THR A 794 -25.84 -1.38 34.18
C THR A 794 -25.80 -2.80 34.74
N PRO A 795 -25.89 -2.99 36.06
CA PRO A 795 -25.98 -4.31 36.64
C PRO A 795 -27.18 -5.06 36.06
N VAL A 796 -26.99 -6.32 35.68
CA VAL A 796 -28.11 -7.20 35.38
C VAL A 796 -28.91 -7.31 36.67
N THR A 797 -30.06 -6.64 36.76
CA THR A 797 -30.96 -6.85 37.90
C THR A 797 -31.29 -8.34 37.91
N PRO A 798 -30.93 -9.10 38.97
CA PRO A 798 -31.30 -10.50 39.02
C PRO A 798 -32.82 -10.58 38.94
N GLU A 799 -33.35 -11.11 37.84
CA GLU A 799 -34.73 -11.57 37.83
C GLU A 799 -34.80 -12.68 38.88
N THR A 800 -35.37 -12.34 40.04
CA THR A 800 -35.73 -13.16 41.20
C THR A 800 -34.69 -13.31 42.33
N CYS A 801 -35.12 -12.88 43.53
CA CYS A 801 -34.49 -13.16 44.80
C CYS A 801 -34.45 -14.68 45.06
N TYR A 802 -33.30 -15.21 45.49
CA TYR A 802 -33.18 -16.57 46.00
C TYR A 802 -32.42 -16.53 47.33
N ALA A 803 -32.96 -17.18 48.37
CA ALA A 803 -32.14 -17.58 49.51
C ALA A 803 -31.16 -18.63 49.00
N GLU A 804 -29.86 -18.31 49.02
CA GLU A 804 -28.78 -19.23 48.64
C GLU A 804 -27.93 -19.48 49.89
N GLY A 805 -27.76 -20.76 50.23
CA GLY A 805 -26.80 -21.20 51.22
C GLY A 805 -25.45 -21.55 50.58
N ALA A 806 -24.39 -21.59 51.39
CA ALA A 806 -23.09 -22.01 50.89
C ALA A 806 -23.14 -23.40 50.23
N GLN A 807 -22.38 -23.58 49.15
CA GLN A 807 -22.43 -24.79 48.32
C GLN A 807 -21.25 -25.74 48.58
N GLN A 808 -20.16 -25.22 49.15
CA GLN A 808 -18.97 -26.02 49.42
C GLN A 808 -18.27 -25.55 50.69
N VAL A 809 -17.63 -26.50 51.39
CA VAL A 809 -16.64 -26.20 52.44
C VAL A 809 -15.26 -26.19 51.81
N SER A 810 -14.57 -25.05 51.89
CA SER A 810 -13.21 -24.89 51.36
C SER A 810 -12.14 -25.27 52.38
N SER A 811 -12.38 -25.03 53.67
CA SER A 811 -11.54 -25.53 54.77
C SER A 811 -12.31 -25.68 56.07
N TYR A 812 -11.85 -26.59 56.93
CA TYR A 812 -12.44 -26.84 58.24
C TYR A 812 -11.33 -27.28 59.22
N ASP A 813 -11.17 -26.55 60.31
CA ASP A 813 -10.21 -26.83 61.38
C ASP A 813 -10.93 -26.83 62.74
N PRO A 814 -11.42 -28.00 63.20
CA PRO A 814 -12.18 -28.09 64.44
C PRO A 814 -11.30 -27.96 65.69
N GLY A 815 -11.79 -27.19 66.65
CA GLY A 815 -11.24 -27.08 67.99
C GLY A 815 -11.54 -28.29 68.89
N ARG A 816 -11.58 -28.05 70.20
CA ARG A 816 -11.85 -29.08 71.22
C ARG A 816 -12.99 -28.67 72.13
N ARG A 817 -13.58 -29.65 72.81
CA ARG A 817 -14.53 -29.38 73.90
C ARG A 817 -13.86 -28.62 75.04
N ALA A 818 -14.65 -27.94 75.87
CA ALA A 818 -14.17 -27.23 77.07
C ALA A 818 -13.38 -28.09 78.07
N ASN A 819 -13.58 -29.41 78.09
CA ASN A 819 -12.82 -30.36 78.92
C ASN A 819 -11.51 -30.86 78.25
N GLY A 820 -11.18 -30.38 77.05
CA GLY A 820 -10.01 -30.76 76.25
C GLY A 820 -10.17 -32.04 75.42
N THR A 821 -11.32 -32.72 75.45
CA THR A 821 -11.57 -33.88 74.59
C THR A 821 -11.94 -33.45 73.17
N GLU A 822 -11.76 -34.36 72.21
CA GLU A 822 -12.19 -34.15 70.82
C GLU A 822 -13.71 -34.05 70.72
N LEU A 823 -14.17 -33.41 69.64
CA LEU A 823 -15.57 -33.40 69.25
C LEU A 823 -16.01 -34.81 68.83
N PRO A 824 -17.25 -35.24 69.13
CA PRO A 824 -17.79 -36.49 68.66
C PRO A 824 -17.82 -36.50 67.13
N PRO A 825 -17.51 -37.63 66.48
CA PRO A 825 -17.51 -37.71 65.02
C PRO A 825 -18.83 -37.32 64.34
N ALA A 826 -19.94 -37.40 65.08
CA ALA A 826 -21.27 -37.04 64.60
C ALA A 826 -21.49 -35.52 64.43
N PHE A 827 -20.60 -34.68 64.96
CA PHE A 827 -20.70 -33.21 64.89
C PHE A 827 -19.54 -32.58 64.12
N THR A 828 -18.70 -33.40 63.46
CA THR A 828 -17.48 -32.94 62.79
C THR A 828 -17.52 -33.14 61.27
N ASP A 829 -18.70 -33.36 60.70
CA ASP A 829 -18.87 -33.40 59.25
C ASP A 829 -19.23 -31.99 58.76
N PRO A 830 -18.27 -31.23 58.20
CA PRO A 830 -18.52 -29.84 57.82
C PRO A 830 -19.48 -29.74 56.63
N SER A 831 -19.71 -30.82 55.86
CA SER A 831 -20.70 -30.80 54.78
C SER A 831 -22.14 -30.66 55.28
N GLN A 832 -22.38 -30.91 56.56
CA GLN A 832 -23.68 -30.72 57.20
C GLN A 832 -24.03 -29.24 57.42
N SER A 833 -23.07 -28.33 57.25
CA SER A 833 -23.29 -26.88 57.40
C SER A 833 -23.67 -26.17 56.07
N LEU A 834 -23.85 -26.94 54.99
CA LEU A 834 -24.09 -26.42 53.64
C LEU A 834 -25.58 -26.36 53.30
N GLY A 835 -25.92 -25.50 52.34
CA GLY A 835 -27.31 -25.28 51.94
C GLY A 835 -28.06 -24.33 52.86
N LEU A 836 -29.39 -24.42 52.83
CA LEU A 836 -30.27 -23.59 53.65
C LEU A 836 -30.51 -24.26 55.01
N SER A 837 -30.72 -23.45 56.04
CA SER A 837 -31.12 -23.89 57.38
C SER A 837 -32.43 -24.69 57.34
N ASP A 838 -32.49 -25.79 58.08
CA ASP A 838 -33.72 -26.54 58.36
C ASP A 838 -33.97 -26.57 59.87
N PRO A 839 -34.90 -25.74 60.39
CA PRO A 839 -35.19 -25.67 61.82
C PRO A 839 -35.72 -26.97 62.45
N GLY A 840 -36.02 -27.99 61.64
CA GLY A 840 -36.64 -29.26 62.06
C GLY A 840 -35.72 -30.48 62.10
N ASP A 841 -34.47 -30.40 61.63
CA ASP A 841 -33.70 -31.59 61.23
C ASP A 841 -32.44 -31.81 62.11
N ASP A 842 -32.61 -32.52 63.24
CA ASP A 842 -31.51 -33.08 64.03
C ASP A 842 -31.00 -34.37 63.34
N PRO A 843 -29.75 -34.46 62.83
CA PRO A 843 -28.56 -33.64 63.10
C PRO A 843 -27.83 -33.14 61.82
N TYR A 844 -28.13 -31.94 61.31
CA TYR A 844 -27.42 -31.35 60.16
C TYR A 844 -26.66 -30.07 60.53
N TRP A 845 -25.62 -30.16 61.34
CA TRP A 845 -24.78 -29.01 61.69
C TRP A 845 -23.33 -29.45 61.97
N ALA A 846 -22.40 -28.51 61.85
CA ALA A 846 -20.97 -28.74 62.08
C ALA A 846 -20.47 -27.91 63.27
N SER A 847 -19.98 -28.60 64.29
CA SER A 847 -19.45 -27.97 65.50
C SER A 847 -18.03 -27.47 65.28
N LEU A 848 -17.78 -26.18 65.53
CA LEU A 848 -16.44 -25.64 65.35
C LEU A 848 -15.45 -26.07 66.42
N GLY A 849 -15.89 -26.51 67.61
CA GLY A 849 -14.95 -26.66 68.73
C GLY A 849 -14.53 -25.30 69.29
N LEU A 850 -14.04 -25.26 70.54
CA LEU A 850 -13.53 -24.01 71.08
C LEU A 850 -12.30 -23.53 70.29
N GLY A 851 -12.43 -22.36 69.68
CA GLY A 851 -11.42 -21.72 68.83
C GLY A 851 -11.16 -22.38 67.48
N GLY A 852 -12.07 -23.25 66.99
CA GLY A 852 -11.98 -23.77 65.63
C GLY A 852 -12.63 -22.87 64.58
N GLU A 853 -12.45 -23.22 63.32
CA GLU A 853 -12.94 -22.44 62.18
C GLU A 853 -13.45 -23.28 61.02
N LEU A 854 -14.35 -22.69 60.25
CA LEU A 854 -14.93 -23.24 59.03
C LEU A 854 -14.95 -22.16 57.94
N VAL A 855 -14.55 -22.52 56.73
CA VAL A 855 -14.65 -21.66 55.55
C VAL A 855 -15.58 -22.30 54.53
N GLN A 856 -16.58 -21.54 54.13
CA GLN A 856 -17.59 -21.92 53.16
C GLN A 856 -17.50 -21.04 51.91
N GLU A 857 -17.83 -21.63 50.76
CA GLU A 857 -17.83 -20.99 49.45
C GLU A 857 -19.25 -21.00 48.87
N PHE A 858 -19.65 -19.85 48.31
CA PHE A 858 -20.91 -19.67 47.61
C PHE A 858 -20.72 -19.86 46.10
N ALA A 859 -21.71 -20.45 45.42
CA ALA A 859 -21.65 -20.59 43.96
C ALA A 859 -21.80 -19.24 43.28
N ARG A 860 -22.64 -18.35 43.84
CA ARG A 860 -22.70 -16.94 43.48
C ARG A 860 -22.12 -16.08 44.61
N PRO A 861 -21.31 -15.06 44.31
CA PRO A 861 -20.84 -14.18 45.35
C PRO A 861 -21.99 -13.45 46.05
N VAL A 862 -21.87 -13.33 47.36
CA VAL A 862 -22.75 -12.55 48.22
C VAL A 862 -22.47 -11.08 47.95
N GLN A 863 -23.44 -10.35 47.45
CA GLN A 863 -23.32 -8.92 47.18
C GLN A 863 -23.58 -8.12 48.46
N ASN A 864 -22.88 -7.01 48.65
CA ASN A 864 -23.16 -6.06 49.71
C ASN A 864 -24.30 -5.15 49.28
N ASN A 865 -25.35 -5.06 50.11
CA ASN A 865 -26.49 -4.17 49.86
C ASN A 865 -26.25 -2.71 50.30
N ASN A 866 -25.02 -2.34 50.64
CA ASN A 866 -24.59 -1.03 51.14
C ASN A 866 -25.21 -0.61 52.49
N GLY A 867 -25.50 -1.58 53.37
CA GLY A 867 -25.96 -1.33 54.73
C GLY A 867 -27.46 -1.00 54.85
N GLU A 868 -28.27 -1.35 53.85
CA GLU A 868 -29.73 -1.24 53.92
C GLU A 868 -30.34 -2.39 54.74
N GLU A 869 -29.81 -3.61 54.63
CA GLU A 869 -30.17 -4.82 55.38
C GLU A 869 -28.90 -5.64 55.71
N ALA A 870 -28.98 -6.73 56.47
CA ALA A 870 -27.83 -7.64 56.60
C ALA A 870 -27.61 -8.40 55.29
N ASP A 871 -26.35 -8.72 54.95
CA ASP A 871 -26.03 -9.47 53.72
C ASP A 871 -26.02 -10.98 53.95
N LEU A 872 -25.71 -11.39 55.18
CA LEU A 872 -25.52 -12.78 55.58
C LEU A 872 -26.29 -13.06 56.87
N ARG A 873 -26.84 -14.27 56.98
CA ARG A 873 -27.29 -14.86 58.24
C ARG A 873 -26.53 -16.15 58.50
N VAL A 874 -25.89 -16.23 59.67
CA VAL A 874 -25.20 -17.42 60.17
C VAL A 874 -26.14 -18.10 61.16
N PHE A 875 -26.56 -19.32 60.84
CA PHE A 875 -27.43 -20.13 61.67
C PHE A 875 -26.61 -20.98 62.63
N ASP A 876 -27.02 -20.93 63.90
CA ASP A 876 -26.52 -21.78 64.96
C ASP A 876 -27.58 -22.84 65.30
N ALA A 877 -27.16 -24.09 65.47
CA ALA A 877 -28.06 -25.21 65.74
C ALA A 877 -28.68 -25.19 67.16
N ASP A 878 -28.06 -24.50 68.12
CA ASP A 878 -28.52 -24.42 69.51
C ASP A 878 -29.15 -23.02 69.73
N ASP A 879 -30.44 -22.86 69.40
CA ASP A 879 -31.23 -21.60 69.36
C ASP A 879 -31.35 -20.76 70.68
N GLY A 880 -30.46 -20.96 71.66
CA GLY A 880 -30.44 -20.22 72.92
C GLY A 880 -31.39 -20.79 73.98
N ALA A 881 -32.15 -21.86 73.71
CA ALA A 881 -33.07 -22.47 74.68
C ALA A 881 -32.41 -23.00 75.97
N LYS A 882 -31.08 -23.06 76.07
CA LYS A 882 -30.33 -23.56 77.25
C LYS A 882 -29.43 -22.53 77.94
N GLY A 883 -29.63 -21.24 77.68
CA GLY A 883 -29.21 -20.15 78.59
C GLY A 883 -27.71 -19.81 78.62
N ARG A 884 -26.95 -20.17 77.59
CA ARG A 884 -25.66 -19.56 77.20
C ARG A 884 -25.57 -19.71 75.69
N ALA A 885 -25.43 -18.62 74.96
CA ALA A 885 -25.31 -18.68 73.52
C ALA A 885 -23.82 -18.82 73.16
N ASP A 886 -23.54 -19.69 72.22
CA ASP A 886 -22.22 -19.82 71.61
C ASP A 886 -21.99 -18.62 70.69
N SER A 887 -20.74 -18.20 70.53
CA SER A 887 -20.41 -16.99 69.76
C SER A 887 -19.34 -17.25 68.71
N ALA A 888 -19.46 -16.58 67.57
CA ALA A 888 -18.50 -16.66 66.48
C ALA A 888 -18.17 -15.28 65.91
N THR A 889 -16.94 -15.12 65.41
CA THR A 889 -16.57 -14.00 64.53
C THR A 889 -16.69 -14.46 63.09
N VAL A 890 -17.32 -13.64 62.25
CA VAL A 890 -17.50 -13.89 60.83
C VAL A 890 -16.52 -13.02 60.04
N PHE A 891 -15.80 -13.64 59.13
CA PHE A 891 -14.95 -12.98 58.15
C PHE A 891 -15.46 -13.29 56.75
N ALA A 892 -15.26 -12.37 55.82
CA ALA A 892 -15.59 -12.56 54.43
C ALA A 892 -14.39 -12.26 53.54
N SER A 893 -14.36 -12.90 52.37
CA SER A 893 -13.28 -12.80 51.41
C SER A 893 -13.79 -13.02 49.99
N TRP A 894 -13.21 -12.30 49.04
CA TRP A 894 -13.48 -12.52 47.62
C TRP A 894 -12.59 -13.60 47.01
N ASP A 895 -11.32 -13.64 47.42
CA ASP A 895 -10.26 -14.48 46.85
C ASP A 895 -9.92 -15.72 47.69
N GLY A 896 -10.51 -15.84 48.90
CA GLY A 896 -10.21 -16.89 49.87
C GLY A 896 -8.86 -16.70 50.58
N VAL A 897 -8.14 -15.61 50.31
CA VAL A 897 -6.79 -15.33 50.82
C VAL A 897 -6.80 -14.10 51.73
N THR A 898 -7.45 -13.02 51.29
CA THR A 898 -7.56 -11.74 51.99
C THR A 898 -8.87 -11.71 52.77
N TRP A 899 -8.78 -11.71 54.10
CA TRP A 899 -9.95 -11.81 55.00
C TRP A 899 -10.26 -10.48 55.68
N VAL A 900 -11.52 -10.07 55.64
CA VAL A 900 -12.05 -8.91 56.37
C VAL A 900 -13.03 -9.39 57.42
N GLU A 901 -12.88 -8.92 58.66
CA GLU A 901 -13.87 -9.16 59.71
C GLU A 901 -15.15 -8.38 59.40
N VAL A 902 -16.27 -9.09 59.27
CA VAL A 902 -17.57 -8.51 58.88
C VAL A 902 -18.55 -8.45 60.05
N GLY A 903 -18.32 -9.21 61.12
CA GLY A 903 -19.11 -9.07 62.35
C GLY A 903 -18.91 -10.18 63.36
N GLN A 904 -19.66 -10.10 64.47
CA GLN A 904 -19.76 -11.15 65.47
C GLN A 904 -21.22 -11.58 65.64
N VAL A 905 -21.44 -12.88 65.82
CA VAL A 905 -22.75 -13.49 66.05
C VAL A 905 -22.77 -14.24 67.38
N GLU A 906 -23.90 -14.23 68.07
CA GLU A 906 -24.18 -14.96 69.31
C GLU A 906 -25.46 -15.77 69.08
N GLY A 907 -25.37 -17.11 69.00
CA GLY A 907 -26.37 -17.95 68.36
C GLY A 907 -26.61 -17.53 66.90
N THR A 908 -27.78 -17.86 66.34
CA THR A 908 -28.16 -17.41 64.99
C THR A 908 -28.13 -15.88 64.89
N GLY A 909 -27.31 -15.35 63.99
CA GLY A 909 -27.05 -13.92 63.87
C GLY A 909 -26.82 -13.47 62.43
N GLU A 910 -26.91 -12.16 62.24
CA GLU A 910 -26.78 -11.52 60.93
C GLU A 910 -25.54 -10.63 60.88
N VAL A 911 -24.87 -10.59 59.73
CA VAL A 911 -23.71 -9.72 59.49
C VAL A 911 -23.81 -9.05 58.12
N ASP A 912 -23.22 -7.87 58.04
CA ASP A 912 -23.13 -7.03 56.84
C ASP A 912 -21.69 -7.08 56.33
N LEU A 913 -21.49 -7.16 55.01
CA LEU A 913 -20.17 -7.22 54.38
C LEU A 913 -19.36 -5.93 54.58
N GLY A 914 -20.01 -4.84 55.02
CA GLY A 914 -19.41 -3.63 55.51
C GLY A 914 -18.75 -2.84 54.39
N GLN A 915 -17.42 -2.90 54.32
CA GLN A 915 -16.64 -2.22 53.28
C GLN A 915 -16.35 -3.12 52.07
N LEU A 916 -16.64 -4.42 52.16
CA LEU A 916 -16.53 -5.33 51.02
C LEU A 916 -17.72 -5.13 50.10
N ILE A 917 -17.50 -5.04 48.80
CA ILE A 917 -18.58 -4.90 47.80
C ILE A 917 -19.27 -6.24 47.57
N ALA A 918 -18.52 -7.34 47.65
CA ALA A 918 -19.04 -8.70 47.59
C ALA A 918 -18.08 -9.67 48.29
N ALA A 919 -18.56 -10.87 48.60
CA ALA A 919 -17.75 -11.96 49.12
C ALA A 919 -18.15 -13.30 48.49
N ARG A 920 -17.17 -14.12 48.11
CA ARG A 920 -17.42 -15.49 47.64
C ARG A 920 -17.19 -16.52 48.75
N TYR A 921 -16.34 -16.17 49.71
CA TYR A 921 -15.97 -17.03 50.82
C TYR A 921 -16.36 -16.39 52.15
N VAL A 922 -16.93 -17.19 53.04
CA VAL A 922 -17.26 -16.79 54.41
C VAL A 922 -16.55 -17.73 55.37
N LYS A 923 -15.86 -17.15 56.35
CA LYS A 923 -15.17 -17.88 57.41
C LYS A 923 -15.84 -17.59 58.74
N VAL A 924 -16.23 -18.63 59.44
CA VAL A 924 -16.81 -18.57 60.78
C VAL A 924 -15.80 -19.13 61.76
N VAL A 925 -15.45 -18.34 62.78
CA VAL A 925 -14.45 -18.69 63.81
C VAL A 925 -15.11 -18.66 65.17
N ASP A 926 -15.03 -19.77 65.92
CA ASP A 926 -15.56 -19.84 67.28
C ASP A 926 -14.83 -18.87 68.21
N THR A 927 -15.59 -18.13 69.00
CA THR A 927 -15.10 -17.19 70.03
C THR A 927 -15.77 -17.41 71.39
N THR A 928 -16.47 -18.54 71.56
CA THR A 928 -17.29 -18.84 72.73
C THR A 928 -16.47 -18.76 74.03
N ALA A 929 -16.86 -17.87 74.95
CA ALA A 929 -16.11 -17.61 76.18
C ALA A 929 -16.97 -17.65 77.46
N GLY A 930 -16.46 -18.35 78.50
CA GLY A 930 -16.86 -18.16 79.91
C GLY A 930 -17.82 -19.20 80.51
N GLY A 931 -17.52 -19.66 81.72
CA GLY A 931 -18.43 -20.48 82.57
C GLY A 931 -18.89 -21.82 81.99
N LEU A 932 -18.21 -22.33 80.95
CA LEU A 932 -18.64 -23.42 80.09
C LEU A 932 -18.86 -24.74 80.85
N ARG A 933 -19.82 -25.54 80.40
CA ARG A 933 -19.97 -26.92 80.90
C ARG A 933 -18.83 -27.74 80.33
N SER A 934 -18.41 -28.80 81.01
CA SER A 934 -17.38 -29.70 80.48
C SER A 934 -17.74 -30.32 79.12
N SER A 935 -19.03 -30.31 78.76
CA SER A 935 -19.53 -30.81 77.48
C SER A 935 -19.58 -29.76 76.38
N THR A 936 -19.33 -28.47 76.64
CA THR A 936 -19.44 -27.43 75.60
C THR A 936 -18.47 -27.69 74.45
N ASP A 937 -18.98 -27.59 73.24
CA ASP A 937 -18.36 -27.92 71.95
C ASP A 937 -18.17 -26.71 71.03
N GLY A 938 -18.50 -25.49 71.45
CA GLY A 938 -18.28 -24.27 70.67
C GLY A 938 -19.48 -23.96 69.77
N TYR A 939 -19.32 -23.01 68.85
CA TYR A 939 -20.37 -22.60 67.91
C TYR A 939 -20.71 -23.73 66.92
N ASP A 940 -22.00 -23.97 66.69
CA ASP A 940 -22.50 -25.10 65.90
C ASP A 940 -23.16 -24.60 64.61
N VAL A 941 -22.37 -24.52 63.54
CA VAL A 941 -22.81 -23.93 62.26
C VAL A 941 -23.79 -24.87 61.55
N ASP A 942 -25.05 -24.44 61.48
CA ASP A 942 -26.13 -25.10 60.73
C ASP A 942 -26.11 -24.68 59.26
N ALA A 943 -26.07 -23.37 59.01
CA ALA A 943 -25.99 -22.81 57.65
C ALA A 943 -25.41 -21.40 57.65
N VAL A 944 -24.88 -20.97 56.50
CA VAL A 944 -24.66 -19.54 56.20
C VAL A 944 -25.44 -19.21 54.93
N GLU A 945 -26.37 -18.26 55.05
CA GLU A 945 -27.32 -17.89 54.00
C GLU A 945 -27.15 -16.43 53.57
N VAL A 946 -27.34 -16.16 52.28
CA VAL A 946 -27.45 -14.81 51.72
C VAL A 946 -28.82 -14.20 52.06
N GLN A 947 -28.85 -12.94 52.47
CA GLN A 947 -30.07 -12.23 52.89
C GLN A 947 -30.56 -11.16 51.88
N THR A 948 -29.76 -10.73 50.91
CA THR A 948 -30.05 -9.53 50.10
C THR A 948 -31.36 -9.59 49.31
N GLY A 949 -32.25 -8.61 49.54
CA GLY A 949 -33.44 -8.31 48.71
C GLY A 949 -34.78 -8.88 49.19
N CYS A 950 -34.84 -9.47 50.38
CA CYS A 950 -36.06 -10.05 50.94
C CYS A 950 -36.62 -9.17 52.06
N ALA A 951 -37.49 -8.21 51.72
CA ALA A 951 -38.28 -7.54 52.75
C ALA A 951 -39.07 -8.57 53.58
N ALA A 952 -38.90 -8.52 54.91
CA ALA A 952 -39.53 -9.40 55.91
C ALA A 952 -41.07 -9.37 55.93
#